data_AF-A0A0N7L8N7-F1
#
_entry.id   AF-A0A0N7L8N7-F1
#
_cell.length_a   1.000
_cell.length_b   1.000
_cell.length_c   1.000
_cell.angle_alpha   90.00
_cell.angle_beta   90.00
_cell.angle_gamma   90.00
#
_symmetry.space_group_name_H-M   'P 1'
#
loop_
_entity.id
_entity.type
_entity.pdbx_description
1 polymer ?
#
loop_
_entity_poly.entity_id
_entity_poly.type
_entity_poly.pdbx_seq_one_letter_code
_entity_poly.pdbx_strand_id
1 'polypeptide(L)'
;MCSASNSSTSDPVVIVRHLNHLLPSANNNLTSGEEVLKSYNESVQDNTDIDETEKESRAFSFLKAKSTSPLQNNLLPGESSSISTKKYLVEIINKAMSLYQRDDVQNQKLYGHLLSLLQVNDLELQFFARVNIAFLLTKKASSEIFQDQLLQSQTRLSTVFDILMSHTKDESLESFFHYGLQDPLLNYFHKYWHLTREDNDQIEVSNEVYHFLTADRKDGNLLTWLGTSQIIDVNNKVGDLIKCLVTRRMTVELAFRLQTMQNGNLMAFFDVISALHWLPHQDLWLEFAAFTRFGFIEHETKSSAFVMPQVYKFLKDRQGILKDDQEKIFTEMAEKKSEIPALETNLRKKFDWALFDADQVRLFKAILQSNDQVELVKKALTKSNQVELFKAALSDEKSVKMFEAVLQDKKAMQLLIEVVGDSQHLDVLEKALSKAGSKEVLDAALFNAQVRDMLDEVVKIDQNLWLLKEIVKDHRHVELLTAALKKQEQLILVEDMLSSTELDSMNMFKALLAHKKKVDLLKEAVRDDTRLELFRLLLEGDQVISQFKTALGNEDFAEVIHTILNDVNQVFFLRVAIKDDDRVNSFQAALHDRTQIENFEAVLSKKKLKNVFRAMLKNEEQLAWLQLAVENDFQFKSDLIKRDQRMLATEMLEYLKTVHD
;
A
#
# COMPACT_ATOMS: atom_id res chain seq x y z
N MET A 1 -9.95 -49.28 13.46
CA MET A 1 -8.53 -49.58 13.70
C MET A 1 -7.77 -49.22 12.43
N CYS A 2 -6.70 -48.43 12.57
CA CYS A 2 -5.74 -47.97 11.56
C CYS A 2 -6.28 -46.97 10.52
N SER A 3 -5.62 -45.87 10.16
CA SER A 3 -4.51 -45.09 10.73
C SER A 3 -4.57 -43.73 10.02
N ALA A 4 -4.51 -42.65 10.77
CA ALA A 4 -4.31 -41.30 10.23
C ALA A 4 -2.85 -41.13 9.82
N SER A 5 -2.61 -40.65 8.60
CA SER A 5 -1.31 -40.12 8.19
C SER A 5 -1.47 -38.64 7.95
N ASN A 6 -0.99 -37.87 8.94
CA ASN A 6 -0.68 -36.46 8.82
C ASN A 6 0.54 -36.30 7.90
N SER A 7 0.47 -35.42 6.92
CA SER A 7 1.64 -34.71 6.40
C SER A 7 1.25 -33.26 6.15
N SER A 8 1.42 -32.48 7.21
CA SER A 8 1.53 -31.04 7.23
C SER A 8 2.86 -30.60 6.61
N THR A 9 2.80 -29.80 5.55
CA THR A 9 3.81 -28.79 5.23
C THR A 9 3.07 -27.64 4.55
N SER A 10 2.45 -26.78 5.36
CA SER A 10 2.15 -25.41 4.96
C SER A 10 3.49 -24.68 4.90
N ASP A 11 4.05 -24.53 3.71
CA ASP A 11 5.22 -23.68 3.50
C ASP A 11 4.85 -22.22 3.81
N PRO A 12 5.68 -21.49 4.56
CA PRO A 12 5.38 -20.12 4.96
C PRO A 12 5.44 -19.17 3.75
N VAL A 13 4.45 -18.30 3.65
CA VAL A 13 4.51 -17.11 2.80
C VAL A 13 5.58 -16.18 3.38
N VAL A 14 6.76 -16.18 2.78
CA VAL A 14 7.84 -15.26 3.15
C VAL A 14 7.62 -13.95 2.38
N ILE A 15 6.90 -13.01 3.00
CA ILE A 15 6.85 -11.60 2.58
C ILE A 15 7.83 -10.83 3.49
N VAL A 16 9.00 -10.53 2.96
CA VAL A 16 10.04 -9.78 3.68
C VAL A 16 9.82 -8.28 3.52
N ARG A 17 9.40 -7.70 4.65
CA ARG A 17 9.48 -6.32 5.16
C ARG A 17 10.25 -5.27 4.34
N HIS A 18 9.57 -4.14 4.11
CA HIS A 18 10.13 -2.81 4.38
C HIS A 18 9.13 -1.99 5.20
N LEU A 19 9.63 -1.32 6.23
CA LEU A 19 8.87 -0.69 7.31
C LEU A 19 8.30 0.67 6.87
N ASN A 20 6.97 0.82 6.90
CA ASN A 20 6.29 2.10 7.08
C ASN A 20 5.64 2.12 8.47
N HIS A 21 6.43 2.51 9.47
CA HIS A 21 5.93 2.97 10.76
C HIS A 21 5.81 4.49 10.73
N LEU A 22 4.76 5.03 10.10
CA LEU A 22 4.32 6.41 10.31
C LEU A 22 2.79 6.49 10.24
N LEU A 23 2.14 5.73 11.13
CA LEU A 23 0.97 6.15 11.92
C LEU A 23 1.22 5.64 13.35
N PRO A 24 0.80 6.38 14.40
CA PRO A 24 1.47 6.35 15.68
C PRO A 24 1.26 5.01 16.41
N SER A 25 2.35 4.25 16.61
CA SER A 25 2.37 3.17 17.58
C SER A 25 3.18 3.60 18.80
N ALA A 26 2.55 3.47 19.96
CA ALA A 26 3.07 3.71 21.30
C ALA A 26 4.53 3.27 21.51
N ASN A 27 5.40 4.22 21.89
CA ASN A 27 6.68 3.92 22.51
C ASN A 27 6.50 3.83 24.03
N ASN A 28 6.65 2.61 24.56
CA ASN A 28 6.96 2.36 25.96
C ASN A 28 8.48 2.25 26.10
N ASN A 29 9.10 3.14 26.89
CA ASN A 29 10.00 2.76 27.98
C ASN A 29 10.39 3.98 28.82
N LEU A 30 9.94 3.97 30.08
CA LEU A 30 10.36 4.84 31.17
C LEU A 30 11.57 4.22 31.88
N THR A 31 12.58 5.04 32.18
CA THR A 31 13.36 4.90 33.42
C THR A 31 13.21 6.17 34.23
N SER A 32 12.82 5.96 35.49
CA SER A 32 12.44 6.91 36.53
C SER A 32 13.58 7.79 37.04
N GLY A 33 13.26 9.04 37.35
CA GLY A 33 14.01 9.90 38.25
C GLY A 33 13.15 11.08 38.68
N GLU A 34 12.59 11.00 39.88
CA GLU A 34 11.80 12.04 40.57
C GLU A 34 12.62 13.33 40.78
N GLU A 35 12.03 14.52 40.60
CA GLU A 35 11.75 15.48 41.69
C GLU A 35 11.36 16.91 41.20
N VAL A 36 10.25 17.39 41.79
CA VAL A 36 9.98 18.75 42.28
C VAL A 36 9.70 19.91 41.29
N LEU A 37 8.39 20.14 41.14
CA LEU A 37 7.64 21.41 41.10
C LEU A 37 8.44 22.73 41.20
N LYS A 38 8.24 23.62 40.22
CA LYS A 38 7.94 25.05 40.45
C LYS A 38 7.24 25.69 39.25
N SER A 39 6.08 26.27 39.54
CA SER A 39 5.24 27.10 38.69
C SER A 39 5.92 28.42 38.30
N TYR A 40 5.72 28.90 37.07
CA TYR A 40 5.42 30.31 36.78
C TYR A 40 4.60 30.42 35.48
N ASN A 41 3.71 31.39 35.50
CA ASN A 41 2.66 31.70 34.52
C ASN A 41 3.07 32.98 33.74
N GLU A 42 2.30 33.28 32.67
CA GLU A 42 2.30 34.46 31.76
C GLU A 42 2.95 34.22 30.38
N SER A 43 2.15 34.00 29.32
CA SER A 43 1.59 35.00 28.35
C SER A 43 2.59 35.25 27.19
N VAL A 44 2.30 35.20 25.87
CA VAL A 44 1.12 35.52 25.02
C VAL A 44 1.48 35.09 23.57
N GLN A 45 0.50 34.50 22.84
CA GLN A 45 0.25 34.52 21.36
C GLN A 45 1.38 34.15 20.37
N ASP A 46 1.16 33.64 19.15
CA ASP A 46 0.05 33.10 18.35
C ASP A 46 0.73 32.67 17.03
N ASN A 47 0.52 31.45 16.56
CA ASN A 47 0.52 31.08 15.13
C ASN A 47 0.12 29.60 15.03
N THR A 48 -1.00 29.41 14.37
CA THR A 48 -1.71 28.16 14.15
C THR A 48 -1.08 27.40 12.99
N ASP A 49 -0.54 26.22 13.28
CA ASP A 49 -0.44 25.12 12.33
C ASP A 49 -1.03 23.88 12.98
N ILE A 50 -1.93 23.23 12.26
CA ILE A 50 -2.76 22.11 12.73
C ILE A 50 -1.85 20.89 12.92
N ASP A 51 -1.50 20.64 14.18
CA ASP A 51 -0.79 19.45 14.64
C ASP A 51 -1.78 18.27 14.77
N GLU A 52 -1.51 17.18 14.06
CA GLU A 52 -2.34 15.97 14.02
C GLU A 52 -1.98 14.93 15.10
N THR A 53 -1.46 15.35 16.25
CA THR A 53 -1.08 14.44 17.35
C THR A 53 -2.21 14.12 18.36
N GLU A 54 -3.48 14.43 18.02
CA GLU A 54 -4.64 14.28 18.93
C GLU A 54 -5.75 13.30 18.45
N LYS A 55 -5.46 12.36 17.54
CA LYS A 55 -6.52 11.63 16.81
C LYS A 55 -7.08 10.33 17.44
N GLU A 56 -6.39 9.65 18.37
CA GLU A 56 -6.94 8.39 18.94
C GLU A 56 -8.03 8.61 20.01
N SER A 57 -7.90 9.65 20.84
CA SER A 57 -8.92 10.00 21.83
C SER A 57 -10.19 10.59 21.21
N ARG A 58 -10.12 11.05 19.94
CA ARG A 58 -11.26 11.59 19.19
C ARG A 58 -12.18 10.53 18.57
N ALA A 59 -11.70 9.32 18.31
CA ALA A 59 -12.52 8.25 17.73
C ALA A 59 -13.73 7.87 18.64
N PHE A 60 -13.66 8.18 19.93
CA PHE A 60 -14.71 7.86 20.90
C PHE A 60 -15.27 9.09 21.66
N SER A 61 -14.77 10.31 21.40
CA SER A 61 -15.21 11.53 22.10
C SER A 61 -16.59 12.04 21.69
N PHE A 62 -17.10 11.63 20.52
CA PHE A 62 -18.38 12.11 19.97
C PHE A 62 -19.63 11.65 20.75
N LEU A 63 -19.49 10.63 21.61
CA LEU A 63 -20.61 10.10 22.41
C LEU A 63 -21.01 11.00 23.59
N LYS A 64 -20.20 12.02 23.95
CA LYS A 64 -20.56 12.95 25.04
C LYS A 64 -21.71 13.89 24.67
N ALA A 65 -22.02 14.08 23.38
CA ALA A 65 -22.94 15.13 22.93
C ALA A 65 -24.36 14.67 22.54
N LYS A 66 -24.63 13.36 22.38
CA LYS A 66 -25.95 12.88 21.87
C LYS A 66 -26.72 11.89 22.75
N SER A 67 -26.25 11.59 23.96
CA SER A 67 -27.03 10.83 24.96
C SER A 67 -27.77 11.77 25.92
N THR A 68 -28.87 12.37 25.48
CA THR A 68 -29.88 12.94 26.38
C THR A 68 -30.99 11.93 26.64
N SER A 69 -30.62 10.83 27.31
CA SER A 69 -31.57 9.98 28.05
C SER A 69 -31.47 10.33 29.54
N PRO A 70 -32.57 10.65 30.25
CA PRO A 70 -32.53 11.17 31.62
C PRO A 70 -32.27 10.11 32.71
N LEU A 71 -31.50 9.05 32.42
CA LEU A 71 -31.29 7.92 33.33
C LEU A 71 -29.82 7.46 33.41
N GLN A 72 -28.83 8.36 33.50
CA GLN A 72 -27.42 7.96 33.75
C GLN A 72 -26.58 8.93 34.60
N ASN A 73 -27.15 9.79 35.44
CA ASN A 73 -26.35 10.78 36.19
C ASN A 73 -25.83 10.35 37.58
N ASN A 74 -25.94 9.09 37.98
CA ASN A 74 -25.33 8.62 39.22
C ASN A 74 -24.58 7.32 38.95
N LEU A 75 -23.27 7.39 38.65
CA LEU A 75 -22.25 6.35 38.91
C LEU A 75 -20.92 6.65 38.19
N LEU A 76 -20.25 7.77 38.47
CA LEU A 76 -18.79 7.87 38.27
C LEU A 76 -18.18 8.69 39.43
N PRO A 77 -17.38 8.07 40.33
CA PRO A 77 -16.63 8.81 41.33
C PRO A 77 -15.33 9.38 40.73
N GLY A 78 -14.85 10.47 41.33
CA GLY A 78 -13.59 11.14 40.96
C GLY A 78 -12.35 10.25 41.06
N GLU A 79 -11.29 10.71 40.39
CA GLU A 79 -10.10 9.97 39.93
C GLU A 79 -9.29 9.19 40.99
N SER A 80 -9.55 9.35 42.29
CA SER A 80 -8.82 8.66 43.36
C SER A 80 -9.36 7.27 43.73
N SER A 81 -10.39 6.76 43.03
CA SER A 81 -10.99 5.41 43.24
C SER A 81 -10.75 4.41 42.09
N SER A 82 -9.85 4.74 41.16
CA SER A 82 -9.78 4.15 39.82
C SER A 82 -9.49 2.63 39.74
N ILE A 83 -8.71 2.07 40.65
CA ILE A 83 -8.27 0.66 40.57
C ILE A 83 -9.40 -0.33 40.92
N SER A 84 -10.21 -0.02 41.93
CA SER A 84 -11.32 -0.89 42.35
C SER A 84 -12.42 -0.95 41.28
N THR A 85 -12.69 0.17 40.61
CA THR A 85 -13.70 0.28 39.56
C THR A 85 -13.29 -0.49 38.30
N LYS A 86 -12.01 -0.45 37.93
CA LYS A 86 -11.46 -1.19 36.77
C LYS A 86 -11.56 -2.71 36.96
N LYS A 87 -11.14 -3.24 38.11
CA LYS A 87 -11.21 -4.68 38.41
C LYS A 87 -12.66 -5.17 38.42
N TYR A 88 -13.57 -4.38 38.99
CA TYR A 88 -15.00 -4.66 39.00
C TYR A 88 -15.61 -4.72 37.59
N LEU A 89 -15.21 -3.81 36.69
CA LEU A 89 -15.65 -3.83 35.29
C LEU A 89 -15.19 -5.10 34.55
N VAL A 90 -13.94 -5.51 34.74
CA VAL A 90 -13.42 -6.76 34.16
C VAL A 90 -14.19 -7.98 34.68
N GLU A 91 -14.51 -8.02 35.97
CA GLU A 91 -15.32 -9.09 36.56
C GLU A 91 -16.76 -9.12 36.00
N ILE A 92 -17.40 -7.96 35.84
CA ILE A 92 -18.73 -7.85 35.19
C ILE A 92 -18.68 -8.37 33.76
N ILE A 93 -17.68 -7.96 32.98
CA ILE A 93 -17.52 -8.39 31.59
C ILE A 93 -17.31 -9.90 31.54
N ASN A 94 -16.40 -10.46 32.34
CA ASN A 94 -16.19 -11.91 32.38
C ASN A 94 -17.46 -12.67 32.75
N LYS A 95 -18.24 -12.16 33.72
CA LYS A 95 -19.53 -12.75 34.09
C LYS A 95 -20.53 -12.68 32.94
N ALA A 96 -20.66 -11.55 32.25
CA ALA A 96 -21.54 -11.39 31.10
C ALA A 96 -21.11 -12.26 29.91
N MET A 97 -19.80 -12.40 29.68
CA MET A 97 -19.21 -13.27 28.66
C MET A 97 -19.52 -14.74 28.91
N SER A 98 -19.58 -15.17 30.18
CA SER A 98 -19.89 -16.54 30.60
C SER A 98 -21.36 -16.96 30.40
N LEU A 99 -22.26 -16.01 30.13
CA LEU A 99 -23.67 -16.32 29.86
C LEU A 99 -23.82 -17.04 28.52
N TYR A 100 -24.35 -18.27 28.55
CA TYR A 100 -24.52 -19.12 27.37
C TYR A 100 -25.50 -18.53 26.33
N GLN A 101 -26.51 -17.79 26.79
CA GLN A 101 -27.45 -17.04 25.95
C GLN A 101 -27.56 -15.61 26.49
N ARG A 102 -27.43 -14.63 25.60
CA ARG A 102 -27.63 -13.21 25.90
C ARG A 102 -28.73 -12.66 25.02
N ASP A 103 -29.64 -11.89 25.61
CA ASP A 103 -30.58 -11.07 24.84
C ASP A 103 -29.91 -9.80 24.31
N ASP A 104 -30.61 -9.07 23.43
CA ASP A 104 -30.07 -7.86 22.79
C ASP A 104 -29.73 -6.77 23.81
N VAL A 105 -30.52 -6.62 24.87
CA VAL A 105 -30.30 -5.63 25.93
C VAL A 105 -29.05 -5.95 26.72
N GLN A 106 -28.80 -7.22 27.00
CA GLN A 106 -27.60 -7.70 27.67
C GLN A 106 -26.36 -7.49 26.79
N ASN A 107 -26.46 -7.76 25.47
CA ASN A 107 -25.38 -7.50 24.53
C ASN A 107 -25.06 -5.99 24.42
N GLN A 108 -26.08 -5.13 24.39
CA GLN A 108 -25.89 -3.66 24.42
C GLN A 108 -25.20 -3.18 25.69
N LYS A 109 -25.61 -3.69 26.87
CA LYS A 109 -24.96 -3.36 28.15
C LYS A 109 -23.50 -3.82 28.18
N LEU A 110 -23.23 -5.03 27.70
CA LEU A 110 -21.89 -5.57 27.58
C LEU A 110 -21.02 -4.69 26.66
N TYR A 111 -21.55 -4.29 25.50
CA TYR A 111 -20.86 -3.37 24.60
C TYR A 111 -20.53 -2.04 25.28
N GLY A 112 -21.50 -1.43 25.99
CA GLY A 112 -21.26 -0.20 26.75
C GLY A 112 -20.13 -0.33 27.78
N HIS A 113 -20.03 -1.46 28.48
CA HIS A 113 -18.93 -1.73 29.41
C HIS A 113 -17.59 -1.90 28.70
N LEU A 114 -17.55 -2.63 27.57
CA LEU A 114 -16.34 -2.80 26.77
C LEU A 114 -15.84 -1.48 26.17
N LEU A 115 -16.76 -0.65 25.66
CA LEU A 115 -16.45 0.67 25.16
C LEU A 115 -15.91 1.59 26.25
N SER A 116 -16.46 1.50 27.46
CA SER A 116 -15.95 2.23 28.62
C SER A 116 -14.49 1.84 28.94
N LEU A 117 -14.13 0.56 28.78
CA LEU A 117 -12.75 0.11 28.95
C LEU A 117 -11.81 0.58 27.83
N LEU A 118 -12.29 0.69 26.59
CA LEU A 118 -11.50 1.24 25.48
C LEU A 118 -11.10 2.71 25.69
N GLN A 119 -11.89 3.46 26.45
CA GLN A 119 -11.64 4.87 26.76
C GLN A 119 -10.68 5.08 27.94
N VAL A 120 -10.30 4.01 28.66
CA VAL A 120 -9.37 4.10 29.79
C VAL A 120 -7.94 4.25 29.26
N ASN A 121 -7.14 5.13 29.87
CA ASN A 121 -5.69 5.24 29.59
C ASN A 121 -4.91 4.10 30.26
N ASP A 122 -5.18 2.86 29.84
CA ASP A 122 -4.62 1.63 30.38
C ASP A 122 -4.57 0.57 29.27
N LEU A 123 -3.36 0.33 28.74
CA LEU A 123 -3.17 -0.50 27.55
C LEU A 123 -3.63 -1.94 27.75
N GLU A 124 -3.49 -2.50 28.96
CA GLU A 124 -3.94 -3.88 29.24
C GLU A 124 -5.46 -3.98 29.22
N LEU A 125 -6.16 -2.98 29.78
CA LEU A 125 -7.62 -2.95 29.77
C LEU A 125 -8.19 -2.65 28.38
N GLN A 126 -7.54 -1.78 27.62
CA GLN A 126 -7.90 -1.55 26.22
C GLN A 126 -7.72 -2.83 25.41
N PHE A 127 -6.59 -3.52 25.55
CA PHE A 127 -6.34 -4.80 24.89
C PHE A 127 -7.39 -5.84 25.28
N PHE A 128 -7.69 -5.98 26.59
CA PHE A 128 -8.77 -6.86 27.08
C PHE A 128 -10.11 -6.54 26.42
N ALA A 129 -10.47 -5.26 26.30
CA ALA A 129 -11.71 -4.84 25.64
C ALA A 129 -11.71 -5.17 24.14
N ARG A 130 -10.61 -4.86 23.41
CA ARG A 130 -10.46 -5.17 21.98
C ARG A 130 -10.63 -6.66 21.72
N VAL A 131 -9.96 -7.51 22.49
CA VAL A 131 -10.07 -8.97 22.39
C VAL A 131 -11.51 -9.42 22.63
N ASN A 132 -12.19 -8.93 23.67
CA ASN A 132 -13.58 -9.36 23.91
C ASN A 132 -14.55 -8.87 22.81
N ILE A 133 -14.39 -7.65 22.29
CA ILE A 133 -15.20 -7.14 21.17
C ILE A 133 -14.98 -7.98 19.92
N ALA A 134 -13.72 -8.25 19.56
CA ALA A 134 -13.40 -9.07 18.39
C ALA A 134 -13.97 -10.49 18.51
N PHE A 135 -13.96 -11.07 19.72
CA PHE A 135 -14.59 -12.38 19.96
C PHE A 135 -16.10 -12.30 19.72
N LEU A 136 -16.75 -11.23 20.16
CA LEU A 136 -18.20 -11.06 19.97
C LEU A 136 -18.58 -10.78 18.52
N LEU A 137 -17.71 -10.11 17.77
CA LEU A 137 -17.85 -9.90 16.32
C LEU A 137 -17.73 -11.21 15.52
N THR A 138 -16.93 -12.18 15.98
CA THR A 138 -16.80 -13.48 15.28
C THR A 138 -17.92 -14.46 15.62
N LYS A 139 -18.69 -14.23 16.68
CA LYS A 139 -19.82 -15.08 17.06
C LYS A 139 -21.09 -14.65 16.33
N LYS A 140 -21.62 -15.53 15.48
CA LYS A 140 -22.86 -15.30 14.70
C LYS A 140 -24.02 -14.72 15.51
N ALA A 141 -24.23 -15.18 16.74
CA ALA A 141 -25.33 -14.74 17.61
C ALA A 141 -25.19 -13.29 18.13
N SER A 142 -23.97 -12.74 18.19
CA SER A 142 -23.71 -11.38 18.70
C SER A 142 -23.14 -10.43 17.65
N SER A 143 -22.64 -10.95 16.52
CA SER A 143 -21.96 -10.18 15.49
C SER A 143 -22.82 -9.03 14.96
N GLU A 144 -24.09 -9.28 14.65
CA GLU A 144 -24.96 -8.26 14.06
C GLU A 144 -25.19 -7.09 15.03
N ILE A 145 -25.53 -7.39 16.28
CA ILE A 145 -25.76 -6.39 17.33
C ILE A 145 -24.50 -5.56 17.57
N PHE A 146 -23.33 -6.20 17.68
CA PHE A 146 -22.07 -5.48 17.91
C PHE A 146 -21.65 -4.62 16.72
N GLN A 147 -21.89 -5.07 15.49
CA GLN A 147 -21.69 -4.23 14.30
C GLN A 147 -22.61 -3.01 14.33
N ASP A 148 -23.89 -3.19 14.65
CA ASP A 148 -24.85 -2.07 14.70
C ASP A 148 -24.48 -1.06 15.78
N GLN A 149 -23.96 -1.54 16.93
CA GLN A 149 -23.43 -0.66 17.98
C GLN A 149 -22.19 0.12 17.52
N LEU A 150 -21.25 -0.52 16.82
CA LEU A 150 -20.07 0.14 16.25
C LEU A 150 -20.44 1.20 15.21
N LEU A 151 -21.45 0.91 14.38
CA LEU A 151 -21.99 1.86 13.40
C LEU A 151 -22.68 3.05 14.07
N GLN A 152 -23.46 2.80 15.13
CA GLN A 152 -24.09 3.86 15.93
C GLN A 152 -23.06 4.77 16.59
N SER A 153 -21.91 4.21 17.01
CA SER A 153 -20.77 4.99 17.50
C SER A 153 -19.89 5.58 16.41
N GLN A 154 -20.26 5.45 15.13
CA GLN A 154 -19.50 5.93 13.97
C GLN A 154 -18.04 5.44 13.99
N THR A 155 -17.82 4.22 14.46
CA THR A 155 -16.47 3.67 14.57
C THR A 155 -15.86 3.49 13.18
N ARG A 156 -14.65 4.00 13.02
CA ARG A 156 -13.88 3.90 11.77
C ARG A 156 -13.62 2.43 11.41
N LEU A 157 -13.60 2.12 10.13
CA LEU A 157 -13.28 0.81 9.60
C LEU A 157 -11.88 0.35 10.02
N SER A 158 -10.90 1.25 10.02
CA SER A 158 -9.54 0.96 10.50
C SER A 158 -9.55 0.52 11.97
N THR A 159 -10.31 1.19 12.82
CA THR A 159 -10.45 0.82 14.24
C THR A 159 -11.10 -0.55 14.43
N VAL A 160 -12.13 -0.88 13.63
CA VAL A 160 -12.73 -2.23 13.66
C VAL A 160 -11.73 -3.29 13.24
N PHE A 161 -10.92 -3.01 12.22
CA PHE A 161 -9.83 -3.89 11.83
C PHE A 161 -8.81 -4.08 12.95
N ASP A 162 -8.35 -3.01 13.61
CA ASP A 162 -7.39 -3.11 14.72
C ASP A 162 -7.94 -3.91 15.90
N ILE A 163 -9.24 -3.75 16.20
CA ILE A 163 -9.95 -4.58 17.17
C ILE A 163 -9.88 -6.05 16.76
N LEU A 164 -10.24 -6.39 15.52
CA LEU A 164 -10.16 -7.77 15.04
C LEU A 164 -8.72 -8.28 15.02
N MET A 165 -7.75 -7.44 14.68
CA MET A 165 -6.33 -7.78 14.60
C MET A 165 -5.74 -8.20 15.94
N SER A 166 -6.29 -7.68 17.05
CA SER A 166 -5.94 -8.11 18.41
C SER A 166 -6.19 -9.61 18.70
N HIS A 167 -6.97 -10.31 17.86
CA HIS A 167 -7.09 -11.78 17.93
C HIS A 167 -5.87 -12.53 17.39
N THR A 168 -5.09 -11.89 16.52
CA THR A 168 -3.88 -12.49 16.00
C THR A 168 -2.74 -12.24 16.99
N LYS A 169 -1.93 -13.26 17.26
CA LYS A 169 -0.82 -13.11 18.22
C LYS A 169 0.38 -12.37 17.64
N ASP A 170 0.46 -12.36 16.32
CA ASP A 170 1.64 -11.94 15.58
C ASP A 170 1.35 -10.81 14.59
N GLU A 171 0.13 -10.26 14.63
CA GLU A 171 -0.36 -9.14 13.83
C GLU A 171 -0.23 -9.38 12.31
N SER A 172 -0.24 -10.66 11.89
CA SER A 172 -0.16 -11.06 10.48
C SER A 172 -1.53 -11.06 9.81
N LEU A 173 -1.54 -10.65 8.54
CA LEU A 173 -2.70 -10.88 7.69
C LEU A 173 -2.91 -12.38 7.42
N GLU A 174 -1.87 -13.20 7.39
CA GLU A 174 -2.01 -14.66 7.28
C GLU A 174 -2.88 -15.22 8.42
N SER A 175 -2.55 -14.90 9.67
CA SER A 175 -3.36 -15.31 10.83
C SER A 175 -4.76 -14.72 10.77
N PHE A 176 -4.90 -13.46 10.32
CA PHE A 176 -6.20 -12.81 10.19
C PHE A 176 -7.16 -13.61 9.29
N PHE A 177 -6.68 -14.01 8.12
CA PHE A 177 -7.45 -14.81 7.17
C PHE A 177 -7.68 -16.24 7.66
N HIS A 178 -6.66 -16.84 8.29
CA HIS A 178 -6.75 -18.16 8.89
C HIS A 178 -7.88 -18.26 9.94
N TYR A 179 -8.04 -17.23 10.77
CA TYR A 179 -9.10 -17.17 11.78
C TYR A 179 -10.47 -16.71 11.25
N GLY A 180 -10.60 -16.43 9.94
CA GLY A 180 -11.87 -15.99 9.35
C GLY A 180 -12.28 -14.58 9.76
N LEU A 181 -11.36 -13.74 10.22
CA LEU A 181 -11.66 -12.40 10.75
C LEU A 181 -12.01 -11.38 9.65
N GLN A 182 -11.69 -11.69 8.39
CA GLN A 182 -12.15 -10.94 7.23
C GLN A 182 -13.67 -10.94 7.10
N ASP A 183 -14.35 -11.96 7.61
CA ASP A 183 -15.80 -12.09 7.50
C ASP A 183 -16.57 -11.00 8.25
N PRO A 184 -16.38 -10.84 9.58
CA PRO A 184 -17.03 -9.75 10.30
C PRO A 184 -16.58 -8.37 9.83
N LEU A 185 -15.33 -8.23 9.36
CA LEU A 185 -14.83 -6.99 8.79
C LEU A 185 -15.57 -6.59 7.51
N LEU A 186 -15.69 -7.49 6.53
CA LEU A 186 -16.36 -7.20 5.25
C LEU A 186 -17.86 -6.94 5.46
N ASN A 187 -18.49 -7.65 6.39
CA ASN A 187 -19.87 -7.38 6.79
C ASN A 187 -20.03 -5.98 7.39
N TYR A 188 -19.12 -5.59 8.28
CA TYR A 188 -19.10 -4.25 8.86
C TYR A 188 -18.88 -3.18 7.78
N PHE A 189 -17.90 -3.38 6.90
CA PHE A 189 -17.60 -2.51 5.77
C PHE A 189 -18.85 -2.24 4.93
N HIS A 190 -19.59 -3.30 4.55
CA HIS A 190 -20.78 -3.16 3.72
C HIS A 190 -21.83 -2.26 4.38
N LYS A 191 -22.11 -2.47 5.67
CA LYS A 191 -23.03 -1.62 6.44
C LYS A 191 -22.51 -0.19 6.56
N TYR A 192 -21.22 -0.03 6.86
CA TYR A 192 -20.55 1.26 7.02
C TYR A 192 -20.63 2.09 5.72
N TRP A 193 -20.36 1.47 4.57
CA TRP A 193 -20.40 2.11 3.26
C TRP A 193 -21.79 2.65 2.88
N HIS A 194 -22.85 1.92 3.25
CA HIS A 194 -24.23 2.27 2.91
C HIS A 194 -24.90 3.27 3.86
N LEU A 195 -24.36 3.44 5.07
CA LEU A 195 -24.87 4.43 6.04
C LEU A 195 -24.47 5.86 5.67
N THR A 196 -23.38 6.02 4.93
CA THR A 196 -22.82 7.32 4.53
C THR A 196 -23.62 7.94 3.37
N ARG A 197 -24.61 8.78 3.67
CA ARG A 197 -25.49 9.39 2.65
C ARG A 197 -25.06 10.78 2.18
N GLU A 198 -24.32 11.54 2.99
CA GLU A 198 -23.90 12.90 2.63
C GLU A 198 -22.60 12.88 1.81
N ASP A 199 -22.51 13.75 0.78
CA ASP A 199 -21.39 13.75 -0.18
C ASP A 199 -20.02 13.96 0.49
N ASN A 200 -19.94 14.83 1.50
CA ASN A 200 -18.70 15.09 2.23
C ASN A 200 -18.23 13.86 3.02
N ASP A 201 -19.14 13.22 3.75
CA ASP A 201 -18.86 11.99 4.49
C ASP A 201 -18.45 10.87 3.53
N GLN A 202 -19.00 10.84 2.32
CA GLN A 202 -18.62 9.84 1.31
C GLN A 202 -17.18 10.01 0.85
N ILE A 203 -16.68 11.23 0.69
CA ILE A 203 -15.27 11.47 0.36
C ILE A 203 -14.37 10.96 1.48
N GLU A 204 -14.68 11.29 2.73
CA GLU A 204 -13.91 10.85 3.90
C GLU A 204 -13.90 9.32 4.02
N VAL A 205 -15.06 8.68 3.92
CA VAL A 205 -15.17 7.21 3.97
C VAL A 205 -14.41 6.56 2.82
N SER A 206 -14.48 7.13 1.62
CA SER A 206 -13.75 6.59 0.47
C SER A 206 -12.23 6.70 0.64
N ASN A 207 -11.75 7.81 1.19
CA ASN A 207 -10.33 7.99 1.53
C ASN A 207 -9.91 6.99 2.59
N GLU A 208 -10.69 6.86 3.67
CA GLU A 208 -10.42 5.89 4.71
C GLU A 208 -10.34 4.46 4.16
N VAL A 209 -11.29 4.07 3.31
CA VAL A 209 -11.32 2.75 2.68
C VAL A 209 -10.10 2.54 1.78
N TYR A 210 -9.71 3.57 1.04
CA TYR A 210 -8.52 3.52 0.21
C TYR A 210 -7.27 3.26 1.05
N HIS A 211 -7.01 4.07 2.07
CA HIS A 211 -5.88 3.89 2.98
C HIS A 211 -5.95 2.54 3.68
N PHE A 212 -7.14 2.17 4.15
CA PHE A 212 -7.36 0.92 4.86
C PHE A 212 -6.96 -0.31 4.02
N LEU A 213 -7.43 -0.39 2.78
CA LEU A 213 -7.17 -1.54 1.92
C LEU A 213 -5.71 -1.58 1.42
N THR A 214 -5.08 -0.42 1.23
CA THR A 214 -3.74 -0.31 0.63
C THR A 214 -2.60 -0.21 1.63
N ALA A 215 -2.88 0.07 2.90
CA ALA A 215 -1.84 0.16 3.93
C ALA A 215 -1.07 -1.15 4.08
N ASP A 216 0.26 -1.04 4.05
CA ASP A 216 1.16 -2.16 4.28
C ASP A 216 1.07 -2.62 5.74
N ARG A 217 1.00 -3.94 5.90
CA ARG A 217 0.97 -4.63 7.19
C ARG A 217 1.98 -5.76 7.15
N LYS A 218 2.10 -6.48 8.26
CA LYS A 218 2.85 -7.72 8.26
C LYS A 218 2.20 -8.69 7.25
N ASP A 219 3.05 -9.17 6.35
CA ASP A 219 2.69 -10.05 5.23
C ASP A 219 1.91 -9.39 4.09
N GLY A 220 2.01 -8.06 3.92
CA GLY A 220 1.47 -7.32 2.76
C GLY A 220 0.27 -6.43 3.11
N ASN A 221 -0.55 -6.09 2.11
CA ASN A 221 -1.75 -5.26 2.29
C ASN A 221 -3.05 -6.07 2.12
N LEU A 222 -4.13 -5.58 2.72
CA LEU A 222 -5.42 -6.27 2.75
C LEU A 222 -6.02 -6.44 1.35
N LEU A 223 -5.85 -5.46 0.45
CA LEU A 223 -6.30 -5.55 -0.94
C LEU A 223 -5.72 -6.79 -1.64
N THR A 224 -4.41 -7.02 -1.49
CA THR A 224 -3.70 -8.15 -2.10
C THR A 224 -4.17 -9.47 -1.50
N TRP A 225 -4.33 -9.54 -0.17
CA TRP A 225 -4.85 -10.76 0.47
C TRP A 225 -6.28 -11.09 0.04
N LEU A 226 -7.17 -10.10 -0.04
CA LEU A 226 -8.54 -10.29 -0.55
C LEU A 226 -8.54 -10.71 -2.02
N GLY A 227 -7.64 -10.14 -2.82
CA GLY A 227 -7.50 -10.43 -4.24
C GLY A 227 -6.91 -11.80 -4.56
N THR A 228 -6.06 -12.34 -3.69
CA THR A 228 -5.31 -13.59 -3.94
C THR A 228 -5.79 -14.78 -3.11
N SER A 229 -6.68 -14.55 -2.13
CA SER A 229 -7.28 -15.61 -1.34
C SER A 229 -8.11 -16.56 -2.20
N GLN A 230 -7.80 -17.85 -2.14
CA GLN A 230 -8.54 -18.92 -2.84
C GLN A 230 -9.74 -19.44 -2.04
N ILE A 231 -10.10 -18.79 -0.93
CA ILE A 231 -11.21 -19.23 -0.06
C ILE A 231 -12.54 -18.87 -0.74
N ILE A 232 -13.32 -19.88 -1.15
CA ILE A 232 -14.58 -19.70 -1.91
C ILE A 232 -15.53 -18.70 -1.23
N ASP A 233 -15.72 -18.80 0.09
CA ASP A 233 -16.62 -17.89 0.83
C ASP A 233 -16.16 -16.43 0.82
N VAL A 234 -14.85 -16.19 0.69
CA VAL A 234 -14.28 -14.85 0.56
C VAL A 234 -14.62 -14.26 -0.81
N ASN A 235 -14.67 -15.07 -1.87
CA ASN A 235 -14.93 -14.58 -3.23
C ASN A 235 -16.30 -13.89 -3.35
N ASN A 236 -17.35 -14.46 -2.74
CA ASN A 236 -18.69 -13.85 -2.78
C ASN A 236 -18.70 -12.48 -2.07
N LYS A 237 -18.06 -12.38 -0.90
CA LYS A 237 -17.98 -11.13 -0.13
C LYS A 237 -17.09 -10.09 -0.79
N VAL A 238 -16.02 -10.52 -1.46
CA VAL A 238 -15.20 -9.62 -2.26
C VAL A 238 -15.97 -9.12 -3.48
N GLY A 239 -16.83 -9.94 -4.10
CA GLY A 239 -17.77 -9.47 -5.11
C GLY A 239 -18.66 -8.32 -4.60
N ASP A 240 -19.18 -8.42 -3.38
CA ASP A 240 -19.95 -7.34 -2.77
C ASP A 240 -19.10 -6.11 -2.41
N LEU A 241 -17.87 -6.30 -1.96
CA LEU A 241 -16.89 -5.22 -1.79
C LEU A 241 -16.63 -4.51 -3.12
N ILE A 242 -16.40 -5.24 -4.21
CA ILE A 242 -16.20 -4.69 -5.56
C ILE A 242 -17.42 -3.87 -5.97
N LYS A 243 -18.64 -4.37 -5.77
CA LYS A 243 -19.88 -3.60 -6.04
C LYS A 243 -19.91 -2.28 -5.28
N CYS A 244 -19.53 -2.27 -4.01
CA CYS A 244 -19.43 -1.03 -3.22
C CYS A 244 -18.36 -0.09 -3.77
N LEU A 245 -17.17 -0.60 -4.08
CA LEU A 245 -16.03 0.22 -4.52
C LEU A 245 -16.26 0.85 -5.90
N VAL A 246 -16.98 0.18 -6.83
CA VAL A 246 -17.28 0.76 -8.15
C VAL A 246 -18.32 1.88 -8.10
N THR A 247 -19.09 2.02 -7.01
CA THR A 247 -20.09 3.09 -6.93
C THR A 247 -19.47 4.47 -6.78
N ARG A 248 -18.15 4.56 -6.52
CA ARG A 248 -17.45 5.82 -6.29
C ARG A 248 -16.18 5.90 -7.13
N ARG A 249 -15.96 7.06 -7.76
CA ARG A 249 -14.83 7.27 -8.67
C ARG A 249 -13.47 7.08 -7.98
N MET A 250 -13.36 7.45 -6.70
CA MET A 250 -12.09 7.38 -5.97
C MET A 250 -11.67 5.95 -5.62
N THR A 251 -12.61 5.02 -5.55
CA THR A 251 -12.36 3.62 -5.17
C THR A 251 -12.47 2.64 -6.32
N VAL A 252 -12.88 3.09 -7.52
CA VAL A 252 -13.09 2.23 -8.69
C VAL A 252 -11.84 1.45 -9.08
N GLU A 253 -10.66 2.07 -9.00
CA GLU A 253 -9.39 1.40 -9.30
C GLU A 253 -9.08 0.29 -8.29
N LEU A 254 -9.47 0.42 -7.01
CA LEU A 254 -9.34 -0.66 -6.03
C LEU A 254 -10.24 -1.84 -6.39
N ALA A 255 -11.45 -1.55 -6.88
CA ALA A 255 -12.39 -2.56 -7.35
C ALA A 255 -11.81 -3.32 -8.56
N PHE A 256 -11.22 -2.57 -9.51
CA PHE A 256 -10.55 -3.15 -10.67
C PHE A 256 -9.37 -4.04 -10.25
N ARG A 257 -8.51 -3.57 -9.35
CA ARG A 257 -7.39 -4.36 -8.82
C ARG A 257 -7.83 -5.65 -8.12
N LEU A 258 -8.85 -5.56 -7.25
CA LEU A 258 -9.40 -6.75 -6.60
C LEU A 258 -9.90 -7.75 -7.63
N GLN A 259 -10.64 -7.27 -8.63
CA GLN A 259 -11.16 -8.12 -9.68
C GLN A 259 -10.04 -8.77 -10.50
N THR A 260 -9.03 -8.03 -10.95
CA THR A 260 -7.93 -8.59 -11.77
C THR A 260 -7.13 -9.64 -11.02
N MET A 261 -6.96 -9.48 -9.70
CA MET A 261 -6.30 -10.46 -8.85
C MET A 261 -7.16 -11.72 -8.63
N GLN A 262 -8.46 -11.56 -8.32
CA GLN A 262 -9.34 -12.70 -8.03
C GLN A 262 -9.68 -13.51 -9.26
N ASN A 263 -10.06 -12.81 -10.33
CA ASN A 263 -10.53 -13.41 -11.54
C ASN A 263 -10.17 -12.51 -12.73
N GLY A 264 -9.09 -12.89 -13.41
CA GLY A 264 -8.65 -12.20 -14.62
C GLY A 264 -9.70 -12.19 -15.75
N ASN A 265 -10.79 -12.95 -15.65
CA ASN A 265 -11.86 -12.96 -16.63
C ASN A 265 -12.67 -11.64 -16.58
N LEU A 266 -12.66 -10.91 -17.69
CA LEU A 266 -13.39 -9.66 -17.82
C LEU A 266 -14.91 -9.84 -17.69
N MET A 267 -15.44 -11.01 -18.06
CA MET A 267 -16.87 -11.33 -17.97
C MET A 267 -17.35 -11.38 -16.53
N ALA A 268 -16.53 -11.90 -15.62
CA ALA A 268 -16.88 -12.02 -14.22
C ALA A 268 -17.11 -10.65 -13.58
N PHE A 269 -16.33 -9.64 -14.00
CA PHE A 269 -16.56 -8.26 -13.57
C PHE A 269 -17.92 -7.73 -14.01
N PHE A 270 -18.34 -8.03 -15.26
CA PHE A 270 -19.66 -7.63 -15.74
C PHE A 270 -20.78 -8.24 -14.90
N ASP A 271 -20.67 -9.52 -14.55
CA ASP A 271 -21.65 -10.20 -13.70
C ASP A 271 -21.74 -9.56 -12.30
N VAL A 272 -20.62 -9.04 -11.78
CA VAL A 272 -20.58 -8.30 -10.51
C VAL A 272 -21.30 -6.95 -10.63
N ILE A 273 -21.03 -6.17 -11.68
CA ILE A 273 -21.58 -4.81 -11.84
C ILE A 273 -22.99 -4.79 -12.45
N SER A 274 -23.46 -5.83 -13.12
CA SER A 274 -24.78 -5.86 -13.78
C SER A 274 -25.95 -5.77 -12.78
N ALA A 275 -25.69 -6.10 -11.50
CA ALA A 275 -26.61 -5.87 -10.39
C ALA A 275 -26.84 -4.37 -10.06
N LEU A 276 -26.03 -3.46 -10.60
CA LEU A 276 -26.07 -2.02 -10.30
C LEU A 276 -26.79 -1.24 -11.41
N HIS A 277 -28.11 -1.41 -11.52
CA HIS A 277 -28.95 -0.91 -12.64
C HIS A 277 -28.84 0.58 -13.03
N TRP A 278 -28.18 1.42 -12.23
CA TRP A 278 -28.06 2.86 -12.44
C TRP A 278 -26.71 3.29 -13.07
N LEU A 279 -25.78 2.36 -13.29
CA LEU A 279 -24.47 2.65 -13.88
C LEU A 279 -24.45 2.33 -15.39
N PRO A 280 -23.79 3.15 -16.23
CA PRO A 280 -23.53 2.80 -17.62
C PRO A 280 -22.51 1.65 -17.67
N HIS A 281 -23.03 0.42 -17.62
CA HIS A 281 -22.22 -0.79 -17.45
C HIS A 281 -21.14 -0.96 -18.53
N GLN A 282 -21.44 -0.58 -19.78
CA GLN A 282 -20.50 -0.74 -20.89
C GLN A 282 -19.27 0.16 -20.73
N ASP A 283 -19.44 1.44 -20.39
CA ASP A 283 -18.32 2.38 -20.23
C ASP A 283 -17.41 1.96 -19.07
N LEU A 284 -18.01 1.60 -17.93
CA LEU A 284 -17.28 1.13 -16.76
C LEU A 284 -16.55 -0.20 -17.05
N TRP A 285 -17.18 -1.09 -17.80
CA TRP A 285 -16.58 -2.37 -18.19
C TRP A 285 -15.42 -2.19 -19.17
N LEU A 286 -15.55 -1.28 -20.14
CA LEU A 286 -14.46 -0.93 -21.06
C LEU A 286 -13.32 -0.22 -20.32
N GLU A 287 -13.62 0.60 -19.31
CA GLU A 287 -12.61 1.17 -18.42
C GLU A 287 -11.87 0.07 -17.65
N PHE A 288 -12.59 -0.95 -17.14
CA PHE A 288 -11.98 -2.11 -16.50
C PHE A 288 -11.11 -2.93 -17.46
N ALA A 289 -11.54 -3.14 -18.71
CA ALA A 289 -10.75 -3.81 -19.73
C ALA A 289 -9.46 -3.03 -20.05
N ALA A 290 -9.55 -1.71 -20.19
CA ALA A 290 -8.41 -0.83 -20.38
C ALA A 290 -7.45 -0.88 -19.17
N PHE A 291 -7.99 -0.84 -17.95
CA PHE A 291 -7.22 -0.99 -16.71
C PHE A 291 -6.49 -2.34 -16.65
N THR A 292 -7.18 -3.43 -16.99
CA THR A 292 -6.60 -4.77 -17.00
C THR A 292 -5.44 -4.88 -18.00
N ARG A 293 -5.54 -4.20 -19.14
CA ARG A 293 -4.52 -4.20 -20.19
C ARG A 293 -3.33 -3.27 -19.89
N PHE A 294 -3.60 -2.09 -19.35
CA PHE A 294 -2.63 -0.97 -19.25
C PHE A 294 -2.38 -0.49 -17.82
N GLY A 295 -2.85 -1.21 -16.80
CA GLY A 295 -2.69 -0.87 -15.39
C GLY A 295 -1.24 -0.61 -14.98
N PHE A 296 -1.06 0.13 -13.89
CA PHE A 296 0.28 0.51 -13.46
C PHE A 296 1.00 -0.58 -12.65
N ILE A 297 0.25 -1.51 -12.08
CA ILE A 297 0.84 -2.66 -11.38
C ILE A 297 1.11 -3.75 -12.39
N GLU A 298 2.35 -3.79 -12.80
CA GLU A 298 2.78 -4.55 -13.96
C GLU A 298 2.43 -6.04 -13.93
N HIS A 299 2.49 -6.68 -12.76
CA HIS A 299 2.18 -8.10 -12.61
C HIS A 299 0.66 -8.40 -12.55
N GLU A 300 -0.15 -7.38 -12.28
CA GLU A 300 -1.62 -7.45 -12.34
C GLU A 300 -2.13 -7.25 -13.79
N THR A 301 -1.34 -6.62 -14.67
CA THR A 301 -1.73 -6.41 -16.08
C THR A 301 -1.76 -7.69 -16.91
N LYS A 302 -2.59 -7.68 -17.96
CA LYS A 302 -2.75 -8.77 -18.92
C LYS A 302 -2.36 -8.33 -20.34
N SER A 303 -1.98 -9.28 -21.17
CA SER A 303 -1.62 -9.08 -22.56
C SER A 303 -2.82 -8.73 -23.43
N SER A 304 -2.53 -8.21 -24.63
CA SER A 304 -3.53 -8.02 -25.67
C SER A 304 -4.17 -9.34 -26.09
N ALA A 305 -3.37 -10.42 -26.20
CA ALA A 305 -3.81 -11.74 -26.58
C ALA A 305 -4.84 -12.35 -25.60
N PHE A 306 -4.81 -11.92 -24.34
CA PHE A 306 -5.83 -12.28 -23.35
C PHE A 306 -7.05 -11.35 -23.35
N VAL A 307 -6.83 -10.04 -23.43
CA VAL A 307 -7.90 -9.03 -23.29
C VAL A 307 -8.79 -8.97 -24.53
N MET A 308 -8.23 -8.90 -25.73
CA MET A 308 -9.01 -8.65 -26.96
C MET A 308 -10.04 -9.74 -27.28
N PRO A 309 -9.72 -11.05 -27.19
CA PRO A 309 -10.71 -12.10 -27.42
C PRO A 309 -11.88 -12.02 -26.44
N GLN A 310 -11.64 -11.62 -25.19
CA GLN A 310 -12.69 -11.44 -24.19
C GLN A 310 -13.57 -10.22 -24.48
N VAL A 311 -12.97 -9.11 -24.93
CA VAL A 311 -13.72 -7.93 -25.39
C VAL A 311 -14.60 -8.25 -26.57
N TYR A 312 -14.05 -8.87 -27.61
CA TYR A 312 -14.82 -9.31 -28.78
C TYR A 312 -15.98 -10.22 -28.38
N LYS A 313 -15.70 -11.25 -27.58
CA LYS A 313 -16.69 -12.23 -27.14
C LYS A 313 -17.77 -11.60 -26.28
N PHE A 314 -17.41 -10.69 -25.37
CA PHE A 314 -18.39 -9.97 -24.54
C PHE A 314 -19.37 -9.18 -25.41
N LEU A 315 -18.85 -8.36 -26.32
CA LEU A 315 -19.69 -7.51 -27.17
C LEU A 315 -20.56 -8.36 -28.11
N LYS A 316 -20.01 -9.44 -28.68
CA LYS A 316 -20.76 -10.36 -29.55
C LYS A 316 -21.82 -11.15 -28.79
N ASP A 317 -21.42 -11.90 -27.76
CA ASP A 317 -22.26 -12.92 -27.13
C ASP A 317 -23.23 -12.33 -26.10
N ARG A 318 -22.86 -11.24 -25.40
CA ARG A 318 -23.71 -10.62 -24.37
C ARG A 318 -24.45 -9.39 -24.85
N GLN A 319 -23.81 -8.55 -25.65
CA GLN A 319 -24.41 -7.31 -26.13
C GLN A 319 -25.04 -7.46 -27.52
N GLY A 320 -24.80 -8.58 -28.23
CA GLY A 320 -25.32 -8.79 -29.58
C GLY A 320 -24.72 -7.84 -30.62
N ILE A 321 -23.58 -7.22 -30.31
CA ILE A 321 -22.91 -6.25 -31.18
C ILE A 321 -22.05 -7.02 -32.17
N LEU A 322 -22.45 -6.95 -33.44
CA LEU A 322 -21.75 -7.60 -34.54
C LEU A 322 -20.38 -6.97 -34.79
N LYS A 323 -19.51 -7.69 -35.50
CA LYS A 323 -18.14 -7.26 -35.79
C LYS A 323 -18.06 -5.84 -36.37
N ASP A 324 -18.85 -5.54 -37.40
CA ASP A 324 -18.86 -4.23 -38.07
C ASP A 324 -19.27 -3.09 -37.11
N ASP A 325 -20.23 -3.35 -36.22
CA ASP A 325 -20.65 -2.38 -35.20
C ASP A 325 -19.57 -2.20 -34.12
N GLN A 326 -18.85 -3.27 -33.76
CA GLN A 326 -17.69 -3.16 -32.87
C GLN A 326 -16.59 -2.30 -33.51
N GLU A 327 -16.27 -2.52 -34.79
CA GLU A 327 -15.30 -1.70 -35.53
C GLU A 327 -15.69 -0.22 -35.51
N LYS A 328 -16.98 0.10 -35.69
CA LYS A 328 -17.47 1.47 -35.59
C LYS A 328 -17.28 2.06 -34.18
N ILE A 329 -17.68 1.33 -33.13
CA ILE A 329 -17.52 1.78 -31.74
C ILE A 329 -16.06 2.08 -31.42
N PHE A 330 -15.14 1.18 -31.78
CA PHE A 330 -13.72 1.35 -31.49
C PHE A 330 -13.05 2.40 -32.39
N THR A 331 -13.53 2.60 -33.62
CA THR A 331 -13.09 3.74 -34.45
C THR A 331 -13.47 5.06 -33.80
N GLU A 332 -14.73 5.21 -33.39
CA GLU A 332 -15.21 6.42 -32.68
C GLU A 332 -14.42 6.65 -31.38
N MET A 333 -14.17 5.58 -30.60
CA MET A 333 -13.38 5.67 -29.36
C MET A 333 -11.92 6.07 -29.63
N ALA A 334 -11.28 5.53 -30.66
CA ALA A 334 -9.90 5.86 -31.03
C ALA A 334 -9.76 7.30 -31.57
N GLU A 335 -10.75 7.77 -32.35
CA GLU A 335 -10.76 9.08 -32.98
C GLU A 335 -11.19 10.22 -32.05
N LYS A 336 -11.86 9.90 -30.93
CA LYS A 336 -12.34 10.88 -29.95
C LYS A 336 -11.17 11.72 -29.42
N LYS A 337 -11.00 12.92 -29.99
CA LYS A 337 -10.07 13.91 -29.47
C LYS A 337 -10.55 14.34 -28.09
N SER A 338 -9.62 14.52 -27.15
CA SER A 338 -9.98 15.00 -25.83
C SER A 338 -10.53 16.43 -25.98
N GLU A 339 -11.84 16.58 -25.89
CA GLU A 339 -12.51 17.89 -25.81
C GLU A 339 -12.24 18.47 -24.43
N ILE A 340 -11.03 19.02 -24.24
CA ILE A 340 -10.67 19.70 -23.00
C ILE A 340 -10.90 21.20 -23.23
N PRO A 341 -11.66 21.89 -22.37
CA PRO A 341 -11.85 23.33 -22.46
C PRO A 341 -10.50 24.08 -22.41
N ALA A 342 -10.37 25.07 -23.30
CA ALA A 342 -9.17 25.81 -23.66
C ALA A 342 -8.57 26.74 -22.57
N LEU A 343 -8.39 26.24 -21.34
CA LEU A 343 -7.52 26.89 -20.35
C LEU A 343 -6.17 26.15 -20.35
N GLU A 344 -5.31 26.42 -21.33
CA GLU A 344 -4.02 25.74 -21.46
C GLU A 344 -2.83 26.69 -21.44
N THR A 345 -1.91 26.43 -20.52
CA THR A 345 -0.54 26.93 -20.56
C THR A 345 0.19 26.39 -21.80
N ASN A 346 1.20 27.10 -22.29
CA ASN A 346 1.98 26.67 -23.48
C ASN A 346 2.69 25.31 -23.29
N LEU A 347 2.99 24.92 -22.05
CA LEU A 347 3.54 23.60 -21.71
C LEU A 347 2.49 22.51 -21.95
N ARG A 348 1.25 22.70 -21.50
CA ARG A 348 0.20 21.68 -21.67
C ARG A 348 -0.12 21.36 -23.13
N LYS A 349 -0.09 22.36 -24.01
CA LYS A 349 -0.25 22.19 -25.47
C LYS A 349 0.79 21.27 -26.10
N LYS A 350 1.94 21.08 -25.45
CA LYS A 350 3.04 20.22 -25.90
C LYS A 350 3.04 18.84 -25.22
N PHE A 351 2.17 18.63 -24.23
CA PHE A 351 2.14 17.36 -23.51
C PHE A 351 1.49 16.29 -24.36
N ASP A 352 2.24 15.24 -24.68
CA ASP A 352 1.75 14.08 -25.42
C ASP A 352 2.23 12.80 -24.72
N TRP A 353 1.27 11.93 -24.37
CA TRP A 353 1.55 10.62 -23.78
C TRP A 353 2.38 9.72 -24.70
N ALA A 354 2.44 9.99 -26.01
CA ALA A 354 3.28 9.26 -26.95
C ALA A 354 4.79 9.54 -26.77
N LEU A 355 5.16 10.61 -26.04
CA LEU A 355 6.55 10.94 -25.74
C LEU A 355 7.13 10.14 -24.56
N PHE A 356 6.28 9.40 -23.85
CA PHE A 356 6.66 8.64 -22.66
C PHE A 356 6.69 7.16 -22.97
N ASP A 357 7.71 6.47 -22.46
CA ASP A 357 7.75 5.01 -22.51
C ASP A 357 6.72 4.39 -21.54
N ALA A 358 6.54 3.07 -21.65
CA ALA A 358 5.56 2.36 -20.83
C ALA A 358 5.84 2.49 -19.33
N ASP A 359 7.10 2.53 -18.91
CA ASP A 359 7.49 2.60 -17.50
C ASP A 359 7.27 4.00 -16.92
N GLN A 360 7.48 5.04 -17.72
CA GLN A 360 7.17 6.41 -17.37
C GLN A 360 5.66 6.63 -17.23
N VAL A 361 4.85 6.10 -18.15
CA VAL A 361 3.39 6.16 -18.01
C VAL A 361 2.93 5.38 -16.78
N ARG A 362 3.57 4.25 -16.47
CA ARG A 362 3.34 3.47 -15.24
C ARG A 362 3.60 4.32 -14.00
N LEU A 363 4.69 5.08 -14.00
CA LEU A 363 5.02 6.01 -12.93
C LEU A 363 3.96 7.11 -12.75
N PHE A 364 3.52 7.76 -13.82
CA PHE A 364 2.46 8.78 -13.72
C PHE A 364 1.17 8.22 -13.13
N LYS A 365 0.75 7.03 -13.55
CA LYS A 365 -0.44 6.36 -12.99
C LYS A 365 -0.27 6.05 -11.50
N ALA A 366 0.90 5.56 -11.10
CA ALA A 366 1.20 5.28 -9.70
C ALA A 366 1.20 6.56 -8.84
N ILE A 367 1.67 7.68 -9.38
CA ILE A 367 1.68 8.98 -8.67
C ILE A 367 0.26 9.57 -8.56
N LEU A 368 -0.55 9.45 -9.61
CA LEU A 368 -1.88 10.05 -9.73
C LEU A 368 -3.00 9.14 -9.19
N GLN A 369 -2.65 8.05 -8.49
CA GLN A 369 -3.64 7.08 -8.00
C GLN A 369 -4.51 7.69 -6.90
N SER A 370 -3.90 8.43 -5.95
CA SER A 370 -4.60 9.11 -4.86
C SER A 370 -4.04 10.51 -4.56
N ASN A 371 -4.87 11.34 -3.92
CA ASN A 371 -4.49 12.70 -3.54
C ASN A 371 -3.25 12.72 -2.61
N ASP A 372 -3.14 11.75 -1.71
CA ASP A 372 -2.02 11.64 -0.78
C ASP A 372 -0.69 11.37 -1.50
N GLN A 373 -0.71 10.51 -2.52
CA GLN A 373 0.48 10.24 -3.34
C GLN A 373 0.87 11.47 -4.17
N VAL A 374 -0.12 12.18 -4.73
CA VAL A 374 0.09 13.44 -5.45
C VAL A 374 0.75 14.47 -4.53
N GLU A 375 0.20 14.68 -3.33
CA GLU A 375 0.73 15.64 -2.37
C GLU A 375 2.12 15.23 -1.85
N LEU A 376 2.37 13.93 -1.65
CA LEU A 376 3.68 13.41 -1.28
C LEU A 376 4.72 13.74 -2.36
N VAL A 377 4.42 13.46 -3.63
CA VAL A 377 5.32 13.75 -4.75
C VAL A 377 5.49 15.25 -4.92
N LYS A 378 4.42 16.04 -4.84
CA LYS A 378 4.48 17.52 -4.94
C LYS A 378 5.40 18.12 -3.88
N LYS A 379 5.31 17.67 -2.63
CA LYS A 379 6.27 18.04 -1.56
C LYS A 379 7.69 17.62 -1.95
N ALA A 380 7.87 16.39 -2.40
CA ALA A 380 9.15 15.85 -2.85
C ALA A 380 9.70 16.48 -4.15
N LEU A 381 8.92 17.24 -4.91
CA LEU A 381 9.38 18.00 -6.08
C LEU A 381 9.64 19.49 -5.76
N THR A 382 9.10 20.00 -4.66
CA THR A 382 9.29 21.40 -4.22
C THR A 382 10.74 21.62 -3.76
N LYS A 383 11.41 22.71 -4.21
CA LYS A 383 12.81 23.03 -3.88
C LYS A 383 13.81 21.92 -4.26
N SER A 384 13.86 21.55 -5.54
CA SER A 384 14.64 20.41 -6.06
C SER A 384 16.17 20.49 -5.89
N ASN A 385 16.73 21.61 -5.43
CA ASN A 385 18.18 21.85 -5.38
C ASN A 385 18.81 21.83 -3.98
N GLN A 386 18.07 21.53 -2.91
CA GLN A 386 18.62 21.65 -1.54
C GLN A 386 19.82 20.73 -1.26
N VAL A 387 19.77 19.49 -1.77
CA VAL A 387 20.87 18.53 -1.67
C VAL A 387 22.12 19.06 -2.38
N GLU A 388 21.97 19.57 -3.61
CA GLU A 388 23.08 20.13 -4.38
C GLU A 388 23.61 21.44 -3.79
N LEU A 389 22.75 22.28 -3.22
CA LEU A 389 23.16 23.48 -2.50
C LEU A 389 24.03 23.15 -1.28
N PHE A 390 23.67 22.12 -0.51
CA PHE A 390 24.50 21.68 0.61
C PHE A 390 25.81 21.05 0.13
N LYS A 391 25.78 20.20 -0.92
CA LYS A 391 27.02 19.67 -1.53
C LYS A 391 27.97 20.77 -1.98
N ALA A 392 27.44 21.84 -2.58
CA ALA A 392 28.24 23.00 -3.00
C ALA A 392 28.79 23.82 -1.81
N ALA A 393 28.15 23.74 -0.63
CA ALA A 393 28.64 24.37 0.59
C ALA A 393 29.74 23.54 1.28
N LEU A 394 29.86 22.25 0.97
CA LEU A 394 30.92 21.40 1.51
C LEU A 394 32.27 21.74 0.88
N SER A 395 33.29 21.84 1.72
CA SER A 395 34.61 22.37 1.33
C SER A 395 35.44 21.42 0.44
N ASP A 396 35.11 20.12 0.37
CA ASP A 396 35.88 19.13 -0.40
C ASP A 396 35.08 17.87 -0.81
N GLU A 397 35.62 17.11 -1.77
CA GLU A 397 34.98 15.92 -2.37
C GLU A 397 34.80 14.76 -1.37
N LYS A 398 35.71 14.59 -0.40
CA LYS A 398 35.60 13.52 0.61
C LYS A 398 34.32 13.69 1.42
N SER A 399 33.95 14.93 1.66
CA SER A 399 32.85 15.33 2.55
C SER A 399 31.52 15.28 1.83
N VAL A 400 31.52 15.64 0.54
CA VAL A 400 30.42 15.31 -0.36
C VAL A 400 30.15 13.81 -0.38
N LYS A 401 31.18 12.97 -0.53
CA LYS A 401 31.04 11.51 -0.51
C LYS A 401 30.52 10.97 0.83
N MET A 402 30.96 11.53 1.95
CA MET A 402 30.41 11.16 3.27
C MET A 402 28.95 11.55 3.40
N PHE A 403 28.59 12.76 2.98
CA PHE A 403 27.21 13.21 2.99
C PHE A 403 26.33 12.31 2.11
N GLU A 404 26.78 11.95 0.91
CA GLU A 404 26.10 11.00 0.05
C GLU A 404 25.92 9.62 0.70
N ALA A 405 26.90 9.14 1.47
CA ALA A 405 26.78 7.91 2.24
C ALA A 405 25.71 8.04 3.34
N VAL A 406 25.62 9.18 4.04
CA VAL A 406 24.57 9.46 5.02
C VAL A 406 23.18 9.47 4.36
N LEU A 407 23.05 10.06 3.17
CA LEU A 407 21.77 10.08 2.42
C LEU A 407 21.32 8.68 1.95
N GLN A 408 22.25 7.72 1.87
CA GLN A 408 21.96 6.32 1.51
C GLN A 408 21.61 5.46 2.73
N ASP A 409 21.99 5.88 3.93
CA ASP A 409 21.65 5.19 5.18
C ASP A 409 20.44 5.88 5.85
N LYS A 410 19.26 5.28 5.66
CA LYS A 410 17.98 5.79 6.20
C LYS A 410 18.04 6.00 7.72
N LYS A 411 18.72 5.11 8.46
CA LYS A 411 18.83 5.22 9.92
C LYS A 411 19.75 6.37 10.29
N ALA A 412 20.93 6.47 9.68
CA ALA A 412 21.84 7.58 9.93
C ALA A 412 21.22 8.94 9.57
N MET A 413 20.50 9.01 8.44
CA MET A 413 19.78 10.21 8.02
C MET A 413 18.72 10.64 9.04
N GLN A 414 17.88 9.71 9.52
CA GLN A 414 16.84 10.00 10.52
C GLN A 414 17.43 10.48 11.84
N LEU A 415 18.47 9.81 12.33
CA LEU A 415 19.18 10.22 13.55
C LEU A 415 19.80 11.61 13.37
N LEU A 416 20.38 11.91 12.20
CA LEU A 416 20.93 13.23 11.95
C LEU A 416 19.84 14.31 11.89
N ILE A 417 18.67 14.02 11.30
CA ILE A 417 17.50 14.91 11.33
C ILE A 417 17.07 15.20 12.77
N GLU A 418 17.00 14.18 13.62
CA GLU A 418 16.62 14.31 15.04
C GLU A 418 17.63 15.19 15.80
N VAL A 419 18.94 14.98 15.58
CA VAL A 419 19.99 15.74 16.25
C VAL A 419 20.02 17.20 15.80
N VAL A 420 19.90 17.48 14.50
CA VAL A 420 19.97 18.88 14.00
C VAL A 420 18.64 19.62 14.06
N GLY A 421 17.53 18.89 14.21
CA GLY A 421 16.18 19.45 14.34
C GLY A 421 15.84 19.92 15.76
N ASP A 422 16.52 19.38 16.77
CA ASP A 422 16.36 19.78 18.17
C ASP A 422 17.47 20.76 18.57
N SER A 423 17.08 21.96 19.00
CA SER A 423 18.03 23.02 19.34
C SER A 423 18.91 22.68 20.55
N GLN A 424 18.43 21.86 21.49
CA GLN A 424 19.22 21.40 22.63
C GLN A 424 20.22 20.34 22.19
N HIS A 425 19.82 19.40 21.33
CA HIS A 425 20.72 18.39 20.78
C HIS A 425 21.82 19.02 19.93
N LEU A 426 21.47 19.99 19.07
CA LEU A 426 22.41 20.74 18.26
C LEU A 426 23.41 21.53 19.12
N ASP A 427 22.95 22.21 20.16
CA ASP A 427 23.79 22.93 21.12
C ASP A 427 24.82 22.00 21.80
N VAL A 428 24.38 20.81 22.20
CA VAL A 428 25.24 19.79 22.82
C VAL A 428 26.27 19.30 21.82
N LEU A 429 25.86 19.04 20.56
CA LEU A 429 26.74 18.63 19.48
C LEU A 429 27.81 19.69 19.16
N GLU A 430 27.41 20.96 19.03
CA GLU A 430 28.32 22.10 18.79
C GLU A 430 29.37 22.24 19.90
N LYS A 431 28.92 22.22 21.16
CA LYS A 431 29.81 22.30 22.34
C LYS A 431 30.76 21.12 22.43
N ALA A 432 30.33 19.92 22.01
CA ALA A 432 31.18 18.74 22.00
C ALA A 432 32.21 18.78 20.85
N LEU A 433 31.79 19.14 19.63
CA LEU A 433 32.65 19.21 18.45
C LEU A 433 33.71 20.31 18.53
N SER A 434 33.41 21.44 19.18
CA SER A 434 34.38 22.52 19.43
C SER A 434 35.56 22.09 20.32
N LYS A 435 35.38 21.05 21.13
CA LYS A 435 36.42 20.48 22.01
C LYS A 435 37.05 19.20 21.45
N ALA A 436 36.35 18.52 20.54
CA ALA A 436 36.75 17.21 20.04
C ALA A 436 37.81 17.31 18.94
N GLY A 437 39.02 16.82 19.23
CA GLY A 437 40.06 16.56 18.21
C GLY A 437 39.91 15.19 17.52
N SER A 438 39.27 14.24 18.20
CA SER A 438 39.03 12.87 17.75
C SER A 438 37.68 12.36 18.25
N LYS A 439 37.27 11.16 17.81
CA LYS A 439 36.02 10.52 18.22
C LYS A 439 36.01 10.22 19.72
N GLU A 440 37.12 9.74 20.28
CA GLU A 440 37.23 9.45 21.72
C GLU A 440 37.00 10.71 22.58
N VAL A 441 37.45 11.87 22.08
CA VAL A 441 37.23 13.16 22.75
C VAL A 441 35.79 13.64 22.55
N LEU A 442 35.16 13.34 21.41
CA LEU A 442 33.75 13.62 21.17
C LEU A 442 32.87 12.81 22.14
N ASP A 443 33.12 11.51 22.27
CA ASP A 443 32.36 10.62 23.16
C ASP A 443 32.52 11.04 24.63
N ALA A 444 33.71 11.48 25.03
CA ALA A 444 33.95 12.03 26.36
C ALA A 444 33.25 13.38 26.58
N ALA A 445 33.09 14.19 25.53
CA ALA A 445 32.48 15.51 25.60
C ALA A 445 30.94 15.49 25.52
N LEU A 446 30.35 14.45 24.93
CA LEU A 446 28.90 14.25 24.82
C LEU A 446 28.33 13.76 26.16
N PHE A 447 27.82 14.67 26.99
CA PHE A 447 27.21 14.33 28.29
C PHE A 447 25.74 13.88 28.19
N ASN A 448 25.09 14.10 27.04
CA ASN A 448 23.75 13.58 26.77
C ASN A 448 23.86 12.16 26.19
N ALA A 449 23.40 11.16 26.94
CA ALA A 449 23.45 9.75 26.53
C ALA A 449 22.62 9.48 25.26
N GLN A 450 21.48 10.15 25.11
CA GLN A 450 20.62 10.00 23.94
C GLN A 450 21.33 10.52 22.67
N VAL A 451 21.88 11.74 22.70
CA VAL A 451 22.64 12.31 21.57
C VAL A 451 23.89 11.47 21.28
N ARG A 452 24.55 10.96 22.33
CA ARG A 452 25.69 10.05 22.19
C ARG A 452 25.29 8.77 21.45
N ASP A 453 24.22 8.10 21.87
CA ASP A 453 23.75 6.85 21.26
C ASP A 453 23.30 7.07 19.80
N MET A 454 22.62 8.19 19.51
CA MET A 454 22.27 8.58 18.14
C MET A 454 23.52 8.79 17.28
N LEU A 455 24.51 9.53 17.79
CA LEU A 455 25.74 9.81 17.07
C LEU A 455 26.63 8.59 16.93
N ASP A 456 26.65 7.68 17.90
CA ASP A 456 27.46 6.47 17.82
C ASP A 456 27.07 5.65 16.60
N GLU A 457 25.78 5.58 16.28
CA GLU A 457 25.26 4.98 15.04
C GLU A 457 25.63 5.79 13.77
N VAL A 458 25.54 7.12 13.79
CA VAL A 458 25.93 7.99 12.67
C VAL A 458 27.46 7.98 12.41
N VAL A 459 28.25 7.75 13.46
CA VAL A 459 29.72 7.85 13.52
C VAL A 459 30.38 6.46 13.58
N LYS A 460 29.63 5.35 13.40
CA LYS A 460 30.21 4.00 13.14
C LYS A 460 31.16 3.99 11.95
N ILE A 461 31.03 4.98 11.06
CA ILE A 461 32.02 5.32 10.06
C ILE A 461 32.97 6.32 10.73
N ASP A 462 34.14 5.88 11.20
CA ASP A 462 35.18 6.72 11.83
C ASP A 462 35.65 7.92 10.96
N GLN A 463 35.10 8.07 9.75
CA GLN A 463 35.34 9.15 8.81
C GLN A 463 34.33 10.31 8.92
N ASN A 464 33.14 10.13 9.51
CA ASN A 464 32.06 11.13 9.53
C ASN A 464 32.25 12.29 10.52
N LEU A 465 33.21 12.22 11.45
CA LEU A 465 33.51 13.29 12.41
C LEU A 465 33.82 14.63 11.70
N TRP A 466 34.45 14.55 10.54
CA TRP A 466 34.80 15.73 9.76
C TRP A 466 33.56 16.38 9.14
N LEU A 467 32.62 15.57 8.61
CA LEU A 467 31.34 16.05 8.08
C LEU A 467 30.55 16.79 9.18
N LEU A 468 30.48 16.22 10.39
CA LEU A 468 29.81 16.87 11.53
C LEU A 468 30.44 18.22 11.90
N LYS A 469 31.76 18.35 11.83
CA LYS A 469 32.45 19.62 12.08
C LYS A 469 32.15 20.69 11.03
N GLU A 470 32.09 20.33 9.74
CA GLU A 470 31.70 21.29 8.72
C GLU A 470 30.22 21.68 8.83
N ILE A 471 29.34 20.74 9.21
CA ILE A 471 27.91 21.01 9.42
C ILE A 471 27.71 22.10 10.48
N VAL A 472 28.37 21.98 11.63
CA VAL A 472 28.17 22.88 12.77
C VAL A 472 29.03 24.14 12.73
N LYS A 473 29.71 24.39 11.61
CA LYS A 473 30.64 25.52 11.44
C LYS A 473 29.94 26.87 11.54
N ASP A 474 28.73 26.95 10.99
CA ASP A 474 27.85 28.11 11.11
C ASP A 474 26.38 27.71 10.94
N HIS A 475 25.49 28.63 11.32
CA HIS A 475 24.04 28.42 11.26
C HIS A 475 23.55 28.09 9.84
N ARG A 476 24.18 28.67 8.80
CA ARG A 476 23.77 28.45 7.41
C ARG A 476 24.04 27.02 6.95
N HIS A 477 25.14 26.40 7.38
CA HIS A 477 25.42 25.00 7.07
C HIS A 477 24.39 24.07 7.73
N VAL A 478 24.01 24.34 8.98
CA VAL A 478 22.94 23.60 9.66
C VAL A 478 21.60 23.74 8.94
N GLU A 479 21.23 24.96 8.53
CA GLU A 479 20.00 25.20 7.75
C GLU A 479 20.01 24.45 6.41
N LEU A 480 21.10 24.54 5.65
CA LEU A 480 21.24 23.86 4.35
C LEU A 480 21.22 22.34 4.49
N LEU A 481 21.90 21.79 5.52
CA LEU A 481 21.85 20.37 5.83
C LEU A 481 20.42 19.95 6.18
N THR A 482 19.77 20.66 7.09
CA THR A 482 18.41 20.35 7.54
C THR A 482 17.45 20.34 6.35
N ALA A 483 17.57 21.32 5.46
CA ALA A 483 16.79 21.38 4.22
C ALA A 483 17.10 20.20 3.28
N ALA A 484 18.38 19.82 3.13
CA ALA A 484 18.81 18.70 2.30
C ALA A 484 18.36 17.34 2.86
N LEU A 485 18.43 17.13 4.18
CA LEU A 485 17.97 15.90 4.83
C LEU A 485 16.45 15.75 4.76
N LYS A 486 15.69 16.81 5.08
CA LYS A 486 14.22 16.82 4.91
C LYS A 486 13.83 16.57 3.46
N LYS A 487 14.61 17.09 2.51
CA LYS A 487 14.39 16.84 1.08
C LYS A 487 14.62 15.37 0.72
N GLN A 488 15.71 14.78 1.20
CA GLN A 488 16.01 13.37 0.97
C GLN A 488 14.96 12.46 1.60
N GLU A 489 14.50 12.78 2.81
CA GLU A 489 13.43 12.07 3.49
C GLU A 489 12.14 12.05 2.65
N GLN A 490 11.73 13.20 2.09
CA GLN A 490 10.57 13.27 1.20
C GLN A 490 10.74 12.41 -0.06
N LEU A 491 11.94 12.38 -0.64
CA LEU A 491 12.23 11.51 -1.79
C LEU A 491 12.16 10.03 -1.41
N ILE A 492 12.71 9.65 -0.26
CA ILE A 492 12.63 8.27 0.26
C ILE A 492 11.17 7.87 0.48
N LEU A 493 10.31 8.75 1.01
CA LEU A 493 8.89 8.45 1.16
C LEU A 493 8.20 8.19 -0.19
N VAL A 494 8.53 8.96 -1.23
CA VAL A 494 8.04 8.70 -2.59
C VAL A 494 8.57 7.35 -3.12
N GLU A 495 9.85 7.05 -2.90
CA GLU A 495 10.44 5.79 -3.35
C GLU A 495 9.84 4.58 -2.62
N ASP A 496 9.57 4.70 -1.33
CA ASP A 496 8.90 3.68 -0.51
C ASP A 496 7.47 3.47 -1.03
N MET A 497 6.73 4.56 -1.31
CA MET A 497 5.40 4.53 -1.92
C MET A 497 5.38 3.86 -3.30
N LEU A 498 6.37 4.15 -4.16
CA LEU A 498 6.47 3.51 -5.47
C LEU A 498 6.87 2.04 -5.35
N SER A 499 7.74 1.71 -4.39
CA SER A 499 8.22 0.34 -4.17
C SER A 499 7.15 -0.60 -3.63
N SER A 500 6.15 -0.10 -2.88
CA SER A 500 5.05 -0.93 -2.34
C SER A 500 4.15 -1.55 -3.41
N THR A 501 4.24 -1.04 -4.65
CA THR A 501 3.50 -1.55 -5.81
C THR A 501 4.27 -2.61 -6.60
N GLU A 502 5.51 -2.92 -6.19
CA GLU A 502 6.42 -3.78 -6.92
C GLU A 502 6.66 -5.12 -6.21
N LEU A 503 6.91 -6.16 -7.00
CA LEU A 503 7.29 -7.45 -6.44
C LEU A 503 8.74 -7.44 -5.97
N ASP A 504 9.01 -8.24 -4.95
CA ASP A 504 10.35 -8.68 -4.64
C ASP A 504 10.81 -9.78 -5.61
N SER A 505 10.95 -9.38 -6.87
CA SER A 505 11.22 -10.29 -7.99
C SER A 505 12.48 -11.13 -7.77
N MET A 506 13.48 -10.61 -7.06
CA MET A 506 14.75 -11.31 -6.89
C MET A 506 14.63 -12.45 -5.85
N ASN A 507 13.93 -12.22 -4.74
CA ASN A 507 13.67 -13.29 -3.79
C ASN A 507 12.75 -14.37 -4.37
N MET A 508 11.73 -13.98 -5.15
CA MET A 508 10.88 -14.92 -5.88
C MET A 508 11.70 -15.73 -6.91
N PHE A 509 12.62 -15.10 -7.62
CA PHE A 509 13.49 -15.80 -8.56
C PHE A 509 14.43 -16.79 -7.84
N LYS A 510 15.06 -16.39 -6.73
CA LYS A 510 15.91 -17.28 -5.92
C LYS A 510 15.12 -18.50 -5.41
N ALA A 511 13.88 -18.30 -4.98
CA ALA A 511 13.00 -19.38 -4.56
C ALA A 511 12.71 -20.36 -5.72
N LEU A 512 12.43 -19.86 -6.93
CA LEU A 512 12.26 -20.70 -8.12
C LEU A 512 13.55 -21.48 -8.45
N LEU A 513 14.71 -20.82 -8.40
CA LEU A 513 16.02 -21.44 -8.68
C LEU A 513 16.39 -22.55 -7.68
N ALA A 514 15.81 -22.56 -6.49
CA ALA A 514 16.04 -23.62 -5.50
C ALA A 514 15.44 -24.97 -5.93
N HIS A 515 14.46 -24.98 -6.83
CA HIS A 515 13.76 -26.19 -7.26
C HIS A 515 14.15 -26.60 -8.69
N LYS A 516 15.00 -27.61 -8.82
CA LYS A 516 15.48 -28.10 -10.13
C LYS A 516 14.37 -28.36 -11.15
N LYS A 517 13.29 -29.05 -10.75
CA LYS A 517 12.15 -29.33 -11.66
C LYS A 517 11.46 -28.05 -12.17
N LYS A 518 11.35 -27.00 -11.34
CA LYS A 518 10.81 -25.70 -11.76
C LYS A 518 11.74 -25.04 -12.77
N VAL A 519 13.05 -25.05 -12.52
CA VAL A 519 14.05 -24.51 -13.45
C VAL A 519 14.03 -25.23 -14.80
N ASP A 520 13.95 -26.56 -14.80
CA ASP A 520 13.91 -27.36 -16.03
C ASP A 520 12.63 -27.08 -16.85
N LEU A 521 11.48 -26.96 -16.18
CA LEU A 521 10.23 -26.51 -16.82
C LEU A 521 10.37 -25.11 -17.42
N LEU A 522 10.90 -24.16 -16.66
CA LEU A 522 11.03 -22.77 -17.11
C LEU A 522 11.96 -22.64 -18.32
N LYS A 523 13.07 -23.40 -18.35
CA LYS A 523 13.95 -23.48 -19.54
C LYS A 523 13.22 -23.97 -20.77
N GLU A 524 12.40 -25.01 -20.62
CA GLU A 524 11.64 -25.55 -21.74
C GLU A 524 10.52 -24.59 -22.19
N ALA A 525 9.89 -23.90 -21.25
CA ALA A 525 8.85 -22.91 -21.50
C ALA A 525 9.35 -21.69 -22.29
N VAL A 526 10.59 -21.24 -22.06
CA VAL A 526 11.19 -20.07 -22.73
C VAL A 526 12.15 -20.45 -23.87
N ARG A 527 12.10 -21.69 -24.35
CA ARG A 527 13.07 -22.20 -25.33
C ARG A 527 12.89 -21.61 -26.72
N ASP A 528 11.65 -21.32 -27.12
CA ASP A 528 11.28 -20.77 -28.41
C ASP A 528 10.02 -19.89 -28.28
N ASP A 529 9.78 -19.05 -29.28
CA ASP A 529 8.71 -18.05 -29.27
C ASP A 529 7.31 -18.66 -29.14
N THR A 530 7.10 -19.86 -29.70
CA THR A 530 5.79 -20.53 -29.66
C THR A 530 5.46 -20.98 -28.24
N ARG A 531 6.43 -21.60 -27.56
CA ARG A 531 6.26 -22.04 -26.17
C ARG A 531 6.20 -20.88 -25.20
N LEU A 532 7.01 -19.85 -25.45
CA LEU A 532 6.99 -18.63 -24.64
C LEU A 532 5.62 -17.97 -24.69
N GLU A 533 5.00 -17.88 -25.87
CA GLU A 533 3.68 -17.27 -26.02
C GLU A 533 2.58 -18.12 -25.36
N LEU A 534 2.61 -19.44 -25.53
CA LEU A 534 1.72 -20.34 -24.79
C LEU A 534 1.90 -20.22 -23.28
N PHE A 535 3.14 -20.03 -22.82
CA PHE A 535 3.44 -19.86 -21.41
C PHE A 535 2.93 -18.52 -20.88
N ARG A 536 3.09 -17.43 -21.63
CA ARG A 536 2.50 -16.11 -21.30
C ARG A 536 0.98 -16.21 -21.13
N LEU A 537 0.30 -16.81 -22.10
CA LEU A 537 -1.15 -17.03 -22.05
C LEU A 537 -1.56 -17.93 -20.87
N LEU A 538 -0.78 -18.97 -20.57
CA LEU A 538 -1.03 -19.84 -19.42
C LEU A 538 -0.92 -19.09 -18.08
N LEU A 539 0.03 -18.17 -17.95
CA LEU A 539 0.16 -17.34 -16.76
C LEU A 539 -1.02 -16.37 -16.63
N GLU A 540 -1.78 -16.10 -17.69
CA GLU A 540 -2.91 -15.19 -17.69
C GLU A 540 -4.25 -15.87 -17.39
N GLY A 541 -4.36 -17.17 -17.70
CA GLY A 541 -5.50 -18.04 -17.39
C GLY A 541 -5.28 -19.50 -17.80
N ASP A 542 -6.22 -20.38 -17.43
CA ASP A 542 -6.12 -21.83 -17.66
C ASP A 542 -6.48 -22.29 -19.08
N GLN A 543 -6.90 -21.37 -19.94
CA GLN A 543 -7.48 -21.66 -21.26
C GLN A 543 -6.56 -22.46 -22.19
N VAL A 544 -5.24 -22.31 -22.05
CA VAL A 544 -4.23 -22.93 -22.92
C VAL A 544 -3.45 -24.06 -22.26
N ILE A 545 -3.86 -24.51 -21.06
CA ILE A 545 -3.07 -25.49 -20.29
C ILE A 545 -2.84 -26.81 -21.05
N SER A 546 -3.83 -27.28 -21.81
CA SER A 546 -3.72 -28.52 -22.61
C SER A 546 -2.76 -28.34 -23.78
N GLN A 547 -2.83 -27.20 -24.46
CA GLN A 547 -1.94 -26.86 -25.57
C GLN A 547 -0.50 -26.71 -25.09
N PHE A 548 -0.29 -26.02 -23.97
CA PHE A 548 1.03 -25.85 -23.36
C PHE A 548 1.63 -27.19 -22.91
N LYS A 549 0.84 -28.05 -22.24
CA LYS A 549 1.28 -29.41 -21.88
C LYS A 549 1.71 -30.22 -23.11
N THR A 550 0.94 -30.13 -24.19
CA THR A 550 1.27 -30.79 -25.45
C THR A 550 2.57 -30.23 -26.05
N ALA A 551 2.77 -28.91 -26.01
CA ALA A 551 3.96 -28.25 -26.54
C ALA A 551 5.24 -28.58 -25.75
N LEU A 552 5.12 -28.83 -24.44
CA LEU A 552 6.23 -29.28 -23.60
C LEU A 552 6.63 -30.74 -23.87
N GLY A 553 5.69 -31.59 -24.33
CA GLY A 553 5.96 -32.99 -24.67
C GLY A 553 6.41 -33.87 -23.50
N ASN A 554 6.28 -33.39 -22.26
CA ASN A 554 6.70 -34.08 -21.05
C ASN A 554 5.61 -34.05 -19.97
N GLU A 555 5.04 -35.22 -19.66
CA GLU A 555 3.98 -35.36 -18.66
C GLU A 555 4.46 -35.06 -17.22
N ASP A 556 5.77 -35.21 -16.95
CA ASP A 556 6.36 -34.94 -15.62
C ASP A 556 6.24 -33.48 -15.19
N PHE A 557 5.98 -32.57 -16.14
CA PHE A 557 5.80 -31.15 -15.85
C PHE A 557 4.38 -30.79 -15.39
N ALA A 558 3.40 -31.67 -15.50
CA ALA A 558 2.01 -31.35 -15.16
C ALA A 558 1.84 -30.92 -13.69
N GLU A 559 2.48 -31.63 -12.76
CA GLU A 559 2.46 -31.31 -11.32
C GLU A 559 3.22 -30.01 -11.02
N VAL A 560 4.34 -29.79 -11.71
CA VAL A 560 5.18 -28.60 -11.55
C VAL A 560 4.44 -27.35 -12.03
N ILE A 561 3.75 -27.43 -13.17
CA ILE A 561 2.88 -26.37 -13.68
C ILE A 561 1.79 -26.05 -12.66
N HIS A 562 1.11 -27.06 -12.13
CA HIS A 562 0.06 -26.84 -11.14
C HIS A 562 0.59 -26.16 -9.88
N THR A 563 1.77 -26.58 -9.41
CA THR A 563 2.45 -25.96 -8.27
C THR A 563 2.78 -24.49 -8.52
N ILE A 564 3.30 -24.14 -9.70
CA ILE A 564 3.61 -22.76 -10.07
C ILE A 564 2.32 -21.93 -10.18
N LEU A 565 1.29 -22.47 -10.85
CA LEU A 565 0.03 -21.74 -11.10
C LEU A 565 -0.80 -21.53 -9.82
N ASN A 566 -0.67 -22.41 -8.83
CA ASN A 566 -1.32 -22.25 -7.52
C ASN A 566 -0.60 -21.22 -6.63
N ASP A 567 0.66 -20.89 -6.93
CA ASP A 567 1.43 -19.87 -6.23
C ASP A 567 1.34 -18.53 -6.99
N VAL A 568 0.43 -17.68 -6.54
CA VAL A 568 0.16 -16.39 -7.18
C VAL A 568 1.42 -15.51 -7.27
N ASN A 569 2.30 -15.57 -6.28
CA ASN A 569 3.55 -14.80 -6.28
C ASN A 569 4.49 -15.28 -7.40
N GLN A 570 4.58 -16.60 -7.61
CA GLN A 570 5.35 -17.14 -8.73
C GLN A 570 4.74 -16.76 -10.08
N VAL A 571 3.41 -16.84 -10.22
CA VAL A 571 2.72 -16.40 -11.44
C VAL A 571 3.00 -14.92 -11.72
N PHE A 572 2.85 -14.07 -10.71
CA PHE A 572 3.08 -12.63 -10.81
C PHE A 572 4.53 -12.31 -11.18
N PHE A 573 5.51 -12.93 -10.52
CA PHE A 573 6.92 -12.79 -10.88
C PHE A 573 7.18 -13.22 -12.33
N LEU A 574 6.68 -14.38 -12.73
CA LEU A 574 6.92 -14.92 -14.06
C LEU A 574 6.34 -14.01 -15.15
N ARG A 575 5.15 -13.44 -14.94
CA ARG A 575 4.59 -12.42 -15.87
C ARG A 575 5.53 -11.23 -16.04
N VAL A 576 6.14 -10.74 -14.96
CA VAL A 576 7.12 -9.64 -15.03
C VAL A 576 8.40 -10.08 -15.76
N ALA A 577 8.91 -11.27 -15.42
CA ALA A 577 10.17 -11.80 -15.94
C ALA A 577 10.14 -12.07 -17.45
N ILE A 578 8.97 -12.37 -18.02
CA ILE A 578 8.81 -12.68 -19.45
C ILE A 578 8.01 -11.62 -20.23
N LYS A 579 7.80 -10.43 -19.66
CA LYS A 579 6.93 -9.40 -20.24
C LYS A 579 7.42 -8.84 -21.57
N ASP A 580 8.73 -8.63 -21.68
CA ASP A 580 9.39 -8.02 -22.84
C ASP A 580 10.67 -8.78 -23.19
N ASP A 581 11.16 -8.57 -24.41
CA ASP A 581 12.27 -9.36 -24.97
C ASP A 581 13.58 -9.16 -24.18
N ASP A 582 13.84 -7.95 -23.70
CA ASP A 582 15.05 -7.65 -22.90
C ASP A 582 15.07 -8.50 -21.61
N ARG A 583 13.93 -8.59 -20.92
CA ARG A 583 13.77 -9.41 -19.72
C ARG A 583 13.79 -10.89 -20.02
N VAL A 584 13.09 -11.35 -21.07
CA VAL A 584 13.08 -12.76 -21.48
C VAL A 584 14.49 -13.25 -21.76
N ASN A 585 15.26 -12.49 -22.53
CA ASN A 585 16.63 -12.85 -22.89
C ASN A 585 17.53 -12.96 -21.64
N SER A 586 17.41 -12.00 -20.72
CA SER A 586 18.18 -11.98 -19.47
C SER A 586 17.73 -13.08 -18.50
N PHE A 587 16.43 -13.36 -18.43
CA PHE A 587 15.84 -14.44 -17.63
C PHE A 587 16.30 -15.80 -18.12
N GLN A 588 16.25 -16.04 -19.43
CA GLN A 588 16.74 -17.25 -20.07
C GLN A 588 18.23 -17.45 -19.76
N ALA A 589 19.05 -16.40 -19.92
CA ALA A 589 20.47 -16.46 -19.57
C ALA A 589 20.69 -16.85 -18.10
N ALA A 590 19.93 -16.26 -17.16
CA ALA A 590 20.01 -16.55 -15.73
C ALA A 590 19.51 -17.96 -15.35
N LEU A 591 18.56 -18.54 -16.10
CA LEU A 591 18.15 -19.93 -15.92
C LEU A 591 19.28 -20.91 -16.32
N HIS A 592 20.05 -20.58 -17.37
CA HIS A 592 21.13 -21.43 -17.87
C HIS A 592 22.44 -21.26 -17.11
N ASP A 593 22.76 -20.05 -16.68
CA ASP A 593 24.01 -19.68 -16.03
C ASP A 593 23.78 -18.80 -14.80
N ARG A 594 24.19 -19.30 -13.63
CA ARG A 594 24.02 -18.58 -12.36
C ARG A 594 24.81 -17.28 -12.30
N THR A 595 25.88 -17.12 -13.10
CA THR A 595 26.61 -15.84 -13.12
C THR A 595 25.84 -14.73 -13.82
N GLN A 596 24.76 -15.06 -14.55
CA GLN A 596 23.89 -14.08 -15.21
C GLN A 596 22.77 -13.56 -14.31
N ILE A 597 22.67 -14.05 -13.07
CA ILE A 597 21.63 -13.62 -12.12
C ILE A 597 21.71 -12.12 -11.84
N GLU A 598 22.91 -11.57 -11.65
CA GLU A 598 23.11 -10.14 -11.38
C GLU A 598 22.73 -9.27 -12.59
N ASN A 599 22.97 -9.76 -13.82
CA ASN A 599 22.55 -9.07 -15.04
C ASN A 599 21.01 -9.02 -15.14
N PHE A 600 20.34 -10.13 -14.85
CA PHE A 600 18.88 -10.16 -14.81
C PHE A 600 18.31 -9.25 -13.71
N GLU A 601 18.93 -9.24 -12.52
CA GLU A 601 18.56 -8.33 -11.43
C GLU A 601 18.70 -6.85 -11.85
N ALA A 602 19.77 -6.50 -12.58
CA ALA A 602 19.96 -5.14 -13.10
C ALA A 602 18.87 -4.75 -14.11
N VAL A 603 18.47 -5.66 -15.00
CA VAL A 603 17.39 -5.43 -15.97
C VAL A 603 16.04 -5.21 -15.27
N LEU A 604 15.70 -6.06 -14.30
CA LEU A 604 14.49 -5.88 -13.49
C LEU A 604 14.53 -4.59 -12.68
N SER A 605 15.69 -4.28 -12.08
CA SER A 605 15.87 -3.08 -11.26
C SER A 605 15.71 -1.82 -12.09
N LYS A 606 16.23 -1.75 -13.32
CA LYS A 606 16.08 -0.56 -14.18
C LYS A 606 14.62 -0.18 -14.42
N LYS A 607 13.74 -1.18 -14.48
CA LYS A 607 12.31 -1.02 -14.73
C LYS A 607 11.51 -0.65 -13.48
N LYS A 608 12.11 -0.73 -12.29
CA LYS A 608 11.45 -0.38 -11.03
C LYS A 608 11.02 1.09 -11.01
N LEU A 609 9.79 1.38 -10.57
CA LEU A 609 9.20 2.72 -10.58
C LEU A 609 10.06 3.75 -9.86
N LYS A 610 10.68 3.39 -8.73
CA LYS A 610 11.61 4.30 -8.04
C LYS A 610 12.83 4.69 -8.89
N ASN A 611 13.32 3.77 -9.73
CA ASN A 611 14.46 4.02 -10.60
C ASN A 611 14.05 4.81 -11.84
N VAL A 612 12.85 4.57 -12.37
CA VAL A 612 12.22 5.41 -13.41
C VAL A 612 12.03 6.83 -12.89
N PHE A 613 11.51 6.99 -11.66
CA PHE A 613 11.35 8.28 -11.00
C PHE A 613 12.69 9.01 -10.86
N ARG A 614 13.72 8.36 -10.31
CA ARG A 614 15.08 8.92 -10.24
C ARG A 614 15.64 9.31 -11.61
N ALA A 615 15.36 8.54 -12.66
CA ALA A 615 15.78 8.89 -14.02
C ALA A 615 15.08 10.16 -14.53
N MET A 616 13.77 10.28 -14.29
CA MET A 616 13.01 11.48 -14.66
C MET A 616 13.46 12.73 -13.88
N LEU A 617 13.83 12.60 -12.60
CA LEU A 617 14.36 13.72 -11.82
C LEU A 617 15.68 14.29 -12.37
N LYS A 618 16.45 13.51 -13.14
CA LYS A 618 17.72 13.94 -13.76
C LYS A 618 17.54 14.66 -15.09
N ASN A 619 16.36 14.58 -15.69
CA ASN A 619 16.05 15.23 -16.97
C ASN A 619 15.10 16.40 -16.71
N GLU A 620 15.54 17.63 -17.01
CA GLU A 620 14.80 18.86 -16.70
C GLU A 620 13.40 18.90 -17.34
N GLU A 621 13.27 18.42 -18.58
CA GLU A 621 11.98 18.38 -19.29
C GLU A 621 11.03 17.36 -18.63
N GLN A 622 11.53 16.17 -18.31
CA GLN A 622 10.73 15.13 -17.63
C GLN A 622 10.34 15.53 -16.21
N LEU A 623 11.22 16.21 -15.48
CA LEU A 623 10.92 16.80 -14.18
C LEU A 623 9.80 17.84 -14.28
N ALA A 624 9.87 18.73 -15.27
CA ALA A 624 8.83 19.73 -15.50
C ALA A 624 7.47 19.08 -15.81
N TRP A 625 7.46 17.95 -16.54
CA TRP A 625 6.24 17.19 -16.77
C TRP A 625 5.68 16.54 -15.51
N LEU A 626 6.53 15.96 -14.66
CA LEU A 626 6.10 15.43 -13.37
C LEU A 626 5.49 16.52 -12.48
N GLN A 627 6.12 17.69 -12.42
CA GLN A 627 5.60 18.85 -11.68
C GLN A 627 4.23 19.28 -12.21
N LEU A 628 4.10 19.44 -13.53
CA LEU A 628 2.84 19.84 -14.15
C LEU A 628 1.71 18.82 -13.88
N ALA A 629 2.03 17.53 -13.89
CA ALA A 629 1.06 16.46 -13.64
C ALA A 629 0.54 16.49 -12.20
N VAL A 630 1.40 16.67 -11.20
CA VAL A 630 0.96 16.73 -9.78
C VAL A 630 0.31 18.06 -9.41
N GLU A 631 0.52 19.12 -10.20
CA GLU A 631 -0.21 20.39 -10.06
C GLU A 631 -1.63 20.35 -10.66
N ASN A 632 -1.87 19.46 -11.63
CA ASN A 632 -3.11 19.34 -12.39
C ASN A 632 -3.63 17.88 -12.38
N ASP A 633 -3.54 17.23 -11.23
CA ASP A 633 -3.68 15.78 -11.04
C ASP A 633 -5.00 15.22 -11.59
N PHE A 634 -6.14 15.85 -11.26
CA PHE A 634 -7.46 15.41 -11.71
C PHE A 634 -7.54 15.30 -13.24
N GLN A 635 -6.97 16.28 -13.93
CA GLN A 635 -7.03 16.38 -15.37
C GLN A 635 -6.06 15.40 -16.05
N PHE A 636 -4.83 15.28 -15.54
CA PHE A 636 -3.87 14.29 -16.03
C PHE A 636 -4.37 12.86 -15.80
N LYS A 637 -5.01 12.60 -14.66
CA LYS A 637 -5.65 11.31 -14.38
C LYS A 637 -6.76 11.00 -15.40
N SER A 638 -7.61 11.97 -15.70
CA SER A 638 -8.64 11.84 -16.75
C SER A 638 -8.02 11.56 -18.12
N ASP A 639 -6.94 12.27 -18.48
CA ASP A 639 -6.26 12.10 -19.76
C ASP A 639 -5.55 10.75 -19.89
N LEU A 640 -5.00 10.20 -18.79
CA LEU A 640 -4.46 8.83 -18.73
C LEU A 640 -5.52 7.77 -19.00
N ILE A 641 -6.69 7.91 -18.40
CA ILE A 641 -7.79 6.94 -18.56
C ILE A 641 -8.29 6.96 -20.01
N LYS A 642 -8.46 8.15 -20.59
CA LYS A 642 -8.80 8.31 -22.02
C LYS A 642 -7.70 7.78 -22.94
N ARG A 643 -6.43 7.95 -22.59
CA ARG A 643 -5.30 7.37 -23.34
C ARG A 643 -5.41 5.85 -23.36
N ASP A 644 -5.61 5.21 -22.22
CA ASP A 644 -5.71 3.75 -22.13
C ASP A 644 -6.91 3.21 -22.90
N GLN A 645 -8.06 3.90 -22.84
CA GLN A 645 -9.25 3.55 -23.63
C GLN A 645 -8.97 3.64 -25.14
N ARG A 646 -8.28 4.68 -25.61
CA ARG A 646 -7.88 4.82 -27.03
C ARG A 646 -6.89 3.75 -27.46
N MET A 647 -5.94 3.39 -26.59
CA MET A 647 -5.01 2.30 -26.86
C MET A 647 -5.74 0.95 -26.94
N LEU A 648 -6.68 0.70 -26.02
CA LEU A 648 -7.55 -0.48 -26.06
C LEU A 648 -8.31 -0.54 -27.37
N ALA A 649 -8.92 0.57 -27.79
CA ALA A 649 -9.64 0.66 -29.05
C ALA A 649 -8.74 0.37 -30.27
N THR A 650 -7.52 0.87 -30.25
CA THR A 650 -6.53 0.65 -31.33
C THR A 650 -6.15 -0.83 -31.43
N GLU A 651 -5.79 -1.46 -30.30
CA GLU A 651 -5.48 -2.90 -30.26
C GLU A 651 -6.69 -3.75 -30.68
N MET A 652 -7.90 -3.32 -30.32
CA MET A 652 -9.12 -4.02 -30.68
C MET A 652 -9.43 -3.93 -32.19
N LEU A 653 -9.19 -2.77 -32.82
CA LEU A 653 -9.30 -2.61 -34.28
C LEU A 653 -8.28 -3.49 -35.04
N GLU A 654 -7.10 -3.70 -34.48
CA GLU A 654 -6.12 -4.64 -35.05
C GLU A 654 -6.60 -6.08 -34.89
N TYR A 655 -7.08 -6.45 -33.71
CA TYR A 655 -7.63 -7.77 -33.44
C TYR A 655 -8.81 -8.11 -34.36
N LEU A 656 -9.76 -7.19 -34.55
CA LEU A 656 -10.94 -7.37 -35.41
C LEU A 656 -10.56 -7.70 -36.87
N LYS A 657 -9.43 -7.19 -37.38
CA LYS A 657 -8.92 -7.56 -38.73
C LYS A 657 -8.52 -9.04 -38.84
N THR A 658 -8.14 -9.66 -37.72
CA THR A 658 -7.69 -11.06 -37.66
C THR A 658 -8.83 -12.05 -37.43
N VAL A 659 -9.98 -11.59 -36.90
CA VAL A 659 -11.15 -12.44 -36.65
C VAL A 659 -11.92 -12.64 -37.95
N HIS A 660 -12.10 -13.90 -38.34
CA HIS A 660 -13.00 -14.30 -39.42
C HIS A 660 -14.30 -14.82 -38.80
N ASP A 661 -15.45 -14.30 -39.27
CA ASP A 661 -16.78 -14.69 -38.78
C ASP A 661 -17.22 -16.10 -39.21
#